data_AF-A0A8J6J4C1-F1
#
_entry.id   AF-A0A8J6J4C1-F1
#
_cell.length_a   1.000
_cell.length_b   1.000
_cell.length_c   1.000
_cell.angle_alpha   90.00
_cell.angle_beta   90.00
_cell.angle_gamma   90.00
#
_symmetry.space_group_name_H-M   'P 1'
#
loop_
_entity.id
_entity.type
_entity.pdbx_description
1 polymer ?
#
loop_
_entity_poly.entity_id
_entity_poly.type
_entity_poly.pdbx_seq_one_letter_code
_entity_poly.pdbx_strand_id
1 'polypeptide(L)'
;MNKQQLAQKIWASANQMRSKIEANEYKDYILGFIFYKYLSDKEVKFLKENDYDNELLKTVSEEDAETVEWIQKNIGYFIAYKDLFSTWLTMGKDFDVSNVRDALSAFSRLISNSHKRVFEKVFDTLQTGLSKLGDSSGSQTKAISGLLTLIKDIPMDGKQDYDVLGFIYEYLISNFAANAGKKAGEFYTPHEVSLLMSEIVASHLKGKSEIKIYDPTSGSGSLLINIGQSVAKYMSDDNNIQYYAQELKENTYNLTRMNLVMRGIDPANIITRNGDTLEEDWPYFDENDPVNTYNPLYVDAVVSNPPYSQAWDPSNKEGDPRYARFGLAPKGKADYAFLLHDLFHIKPDGIMTIVLPHGVLFRGGEEGEIRKNLIENNHIDAIIGLPANIFFGTGIPTIIMVLRQKRENTDVLIIDASKGFIKEGKNNKLRASDIKRIADTFIKRESVPKFSRVVSREEIRSNDYNLNIPRYVDSSEAAEHWDVYASMFGGIPTAEIEELGEFWTAFPALKKALFTESGIPYVNVSVDDIKSAIKSHPDVVGFEDAFNAAFSTFPAFLKEELIDRMESIEISKAETVLSADIFERLKDIPLIDKYAAFQLLDDDWTGISIDLEVLQTEGFSATKEVDPNLVIKKKDGKDQEVQEGWVGHIIPFDLVQATLLSAETDELHGLESRLAEIPSEYESILDEMTEEDKESCNDVLTDEGDAFVPKEVSKKIKELKKDRSPESVALCTLLEKVESLVKSEKEIKAQIKAKSVALQAKTKDTIENLSDEQALDLLKKKWIAPLIESIHKLPDTVIDSLVSKIQALQNKYATTFFEVEQQISETEATLSGMIDDLEGNEFDMLGLGELKKLLGGSAE
;
A
#
# COMPACT_ATOMS: atom_id res chain seq x y z
N MET A 1 8.93 15.11 12.68
CA MET A 1 7.96 13.98 12.58
C MET A 1 7.21 14.12 11.28
N ASN A 2 7.26 13.12 10.38
CA ASN A 2 6.66 13.25 9.04
C ASN A 2 5.13 13.04 9.04
N LYS A 3 4.47 13.35 7.91
CA LYS A 3 3.00 13.24 7.76
C LYS A 3 2.45 11.84 8.05
N GLN A 4 3.19 10.79 7.70
CA GLN A 4 2.81 9.39 7.94
C GLN A 4 2.86 9.02 9.43
N GLN A 5 3.95 9.38 10.12
CA GLN A 5 4.12 9.15 11.56
C GLN A 5 3.05 9.90 12.35
N LEU A 6 2.77 11.15 11.98
CA LEU A 6 1.71 11.93 12.60
C LEU A 6 0.32 11.29 12.39
N ALA A 7 0.01 10.85 11.16
CA ALA A 7 -1.24 10.16 10.85
C ALA A 7 -1.41 8.85 11.65
N GLN A 8 -0.34 8.04 11.74
CA GLN A 8 -0.30 6.82 12.55
C GLN A 8 -0.50 7.10 14.04
N LYS A 9 0.17 8.13 14.58
CA LYS A 9 0.01 8.57 15.97
C LYS A 9 -1.42 8.97 16.25
N ILE A 10 -2.02 9.81 15.41
CA ILE A 10 -3.42 10.25 15.55
C ILE A 10 -4.36 9.05 15.50
N TRP A 11 -4.18 8.13 14.56
CA TRP A 11 -4.97 6.92 14.44
C TRP A 11 -4.84 5.99 15.67
N ALA A 12 -3.62 5.79 16.16
CA ALA A 12 -3.36 4.96 17.34
C ALA A 12 -4.04 5.54 18.59
N SER A 13 -3.88 6.84 18.83
CA SER A 13 -4.53 7.53 19.96
C SER A 13 -6.06 7.58 19.81
N ALA A 14 -6.57 7.83 18.60
CA ALA A 14 -8.00 7.76 18.28
C ALA A 14 -8.59 6.38 18.63
N ASN A 15 -7.88 5.30 18.29
CA ASN A 15 -8.27 3.94 18.63
C ASN A 15 -8.28 3.66 20.14
N GLN A 16 -7.38 4.26 20.92
CA GLN A 16 -7.40 4.14 22.37
C GLN A 16 -8.58 4.91 22.98
N MET A 17 -8.84 6.12 22.47
CA MET A 17 -9.87 7.02 22.99
C MET A 17 -11.28 6.55 22.66
N ARG A 18 -11.50 5.85 21.53
CA ARG A 18 -12.85 5.44 21.12
C ARG A 18 -13.52 4.51 22.12
N SER A 19 -12.78 3.69 22.88
CA SER A 19 -13.17 2.70 23.93
C SER A 19 -14.58 2.07 23.90
N LYS A 20 -15.66 2.86 23.91
CA LYS A 20 -17.08 2.43 23.90
C LYS A 20 -17.87 2.86 22.65
N ILE A 21 -17.29 3.63 21.73
CA ILE A 21 -17.93 4.16 20.52
C ILE A 21 -17.51 3.31 19.32
N GLU A 22 -18.48 2.97 18.46
CA GLU A 22 -18.20 2.28 17.20
C GLU A 22 -17.28 3.13 16.31
N ALA A 23 -16.34 2.49 15.61
CA ALA A 23 -15.38 3.21 14.75
C ALA A 23 -16.07 4.13 13.73
N ASN A 24 -17.20 3.68 13.17
CA ASN A 24 -17.96 4.45 12.19
C ASN A 24 -18.61 5.71 12.77
N GLU A 25 -19.00 5.72 14.04
CA GLU A 25 -19.55 6.93 14.68
C GLU A 25 -18.44 7.88 15.14
N TYR A 26 -17.36 7.33 15.70
CA TYR A 26 -16.22 8.12 16.16
C TYR A 26 -15.53 8.89 15.03
N LYS A 27 -15.52 8.31 13.81
CA LYS A 27 -15.08 8.96 12.57
C LYS A 27 -15.67 10.36 12.42
N ASP A 28 -16.99 10.48 12.51
CA ASP A 28 -17.68 11.74 12.25
C ASP A 28 -17.27 12.82 13.28
N TYR A 29 -16.88 12.42 14.49
CA TYR A 29 -16.48 13.33 15.56
C TYR A 29 -15.06 13.83 15.40
N ILE A 30 -14.09 12.93 15.24
CA ILE A 30 -12.68 13.32 15.09
C ILE A 30 -12.49 14.14 13.81
N LEU A 31 -13.12 13.72 12.70
CA LEU A 31 -13.02 14.43 11.43
C LEU A 31 -13.71 15.80 11.49
N GLY A 32 -14.83 15.92 12.22
CA GLY A 32 -15.49 17.21 12.48
C GLY A 32 -14.62 18.16 13.30
N PHE A 33 -13.94 17.67 14.35
CA PHE A 33 -13.02 18.51 15.14
C PHE A 33 -11.76 18.92 14.36
N ILE A 34 -11.21 18.04 13.51
CA ILE A 34 -10.10 18.39 12.60
C ILE A 34 -10.55 19.49 11.64
N PHE A 35 -11.75 19.38 11.07
CA PHE A 35 -12.30 20.40 10.20
C PHE A 35 -12.54 21.72 10.93
N TYR A 36 -13.08 21.70 12.15
CA TYR A 36 -13.24 22.93 12.95
C TYR A 36 -11.90 23.60 13.25
N LYS A 37 -10.86 22.82 13.60
CA LYS A 37 -9.50 23.32 13.78
C LYS A 37 -9.00 23.97 12.49
N TYR A 38 -9.18 23.33 11.34
CA TYR A 38 -8.81 23.89 10.03
C TYR A 38 -9.48 25.25 9.79
N LEU A 39 -10.79 25.36 10.01
CA LEU A 39 -11.51 26.63 9.83
C LEU A 39 -11.03 27.72 10.80
N SER A 40 -10.82 27.36 12.08
CA SER A 40 -10.30 28.27 13.10
C SER A 40 -8.90 28.78 12.73
N ASP A 41 -8.00 27.90 12.32
CA ASP A 41 -6.62 28.28 11.98
C ASP A 41 -6.56 29.10 10.68
N LYS A 42 -7.43 28.79 9.71
CA LYS A 42 -7.59 29.59 8.49
C LYS A 42 -8.04 31.02 8.78
N GLU A 43 -8.97 31.22 9.71
CA GLU A 43 -9.42 32.56 10.11
C GLU A 43 -8.30 33.32 10.85
N VAL A 44 -7.59 32.66 11.77
CA VAL A 44 -6.44 33.26 12.45
C VAL A 44 -5.35 33.66 11.46
N LYS A 45 -5.08 32.81 10.46
CA LYS A 45 -4.12 33.11 9.39
C LYS A 45 -4.56 34.31 8.58
N PHE A 46 -5.81 34.33 8.11
CA PHE A 46 -6.38 35.46 7.37
C PHE A 46 -6.26 36.76 8.16
N LEU A 47 -6.57 36.75 9.46
CA LEU A 47 -6.44 37.91 10.33
C LEU A 47 -5.00 38.38 10.46
N LYS A 48 -4.04 37.47 10.69
CA LYS A 48 -2.62 37.79 10.80
C LYS A 48 -2.03 38.34 9.50
N GLU A 49 -2.45 37.81 8.35
CA GLU A 49 -2.08 38.32 7.01
C GLU A 49 -2.62 39.73 6.74
N ASN A 50 -3.58 40.19 7.54
CA ASN A 50 -4.20 41.50 7.49
C ASN A 50 -3.93 42.30 8.78
N ASP A 51 -2.72 42.19 9.31
CA ASP A 51 -2.16 43.01 10.40
C ASP A 51 -2.80 42.84 11.79
N TYR A 52 -3.56 41.76 12.04
CA TYR A 52 -3.99 41.43 13.42
C TYR A 52 -2.85 40.75 14.20
N ASP A 53 -2.34 41.45 15.22
CA ASP A 53 -1.45 40.86 16.21
C ASP A 53 -2.22 40.03 17.27
N ASN A 54 -1.48 39.37 18.17
CA ASN A 54 -2.09 38.52 19.21
C ASN A 54 -2.98 39.28 20.21
N GLU A 55 -2.82 40.60 20.36
CA GLU A 55 -3.68 41.39 21.24
C GLU A 55 -4.97 41.81 20.50
N LEU A 56 -4.87 42.19 19.23
CA LEU A 56 -6.01 42.47 18.36
C LEU A 56 -6.86 41.21 18.12
N LEU A 57 -6.26 40.02 18.03
CA LEU A 57 -7.02 38.78 17.95
C LEU A 57 -8.00 38.62 19.13
N LYS A 58 -7.62 39.05 20.35
CA LYS A 58 -8.50 38.96 21.53
C LYS A 58 -9.74 39.83 21.44
N THR A 59 -9.74 40.85 20.57
CA THR A 59 -10.89 41.74 20.37
C THR A 59 -11.85 41.23 19.29
N VAL A 60 -11.49 40.18 18.56
CA VAL A 60 -12.34 39.57 17.52
C VAL A 60 -13.58 38.97 18.19
N SER A 61 -14.71 39.64 18.01
CA SER A 61 -15.97 39.28 18.66
C SER A 61 -17.14 39.54 17.73
N GLU A 62 -18.23 38.82 17.98
CA GLU A 62 -19.46 38.96 17.20
C GLU A 62 -20.12 40.34 17.35
N GLU A 63 -19.74 41.11 18.39
CA GLU A 63 -20.28 42.45 18.62
C GLU A 63 -19.75 43.49 17.62
N ASP A 64 -18.63 43.20 16.96
CA ASP A 64 -18.04 44.03 15.90
C ASP A 64 -18.56 43.60 14.52
N ALA A 65 -19.69 44.18 14.13
CA ALA A 65 -20.35 43.85 12.86
C ALA A 65 -19.48 44.11 11.63
N GLU A 66 -18.61 45.13 11.64
CA GLU A 66 -17.75 45.45 10.49
C GLU A 66 -16.69 44.36 10.30
N THR A 67 -16.04 43.93 11.39
CA THR A 67 -15.07 42.83 11.35
C THR A 67 -15.74 41.51 10.94
N VAL A 68 -16.93 41.20 11.48
CA VAL A 68 -17.69 39.99 11.13
C VAL A 68 -18.00 39.96 9.63
N GLU A 69 -18.56 41.03 9.07
CA GLU A 69 -18.92 41.09 7.65
C GLU A 69 -17.68 40.98 6.74
N TRP A 70 -16.57 41.61 7.13
CA TRP A 70 -15.34 41.56 6.36
C TRP A 70 -14.76 40.15 6.31
N ILE A 71 -14.68 39.44 7.44
CA ILE A 71 -14.18 38.06 7.48
C ILE A 71 -15.11 37.13 6.68
N GLN A 72 -16.43 37.21 6.91
CA GLN A 72 -17.43 36.42 6.17
C GLN A 72 -17.35 36.61 4.66
N LYS A 73 -17.06 37.83 4.19
CA LYS A 73 -16.95 38.12 2.76
C LYS A 73 -15.72 37.46 2.12
N ASN A 74 -14.61 37.34 2.87
CA ASN A 74 -13.34 36.85 2.33
C ASN A 74 -13.15 35.34 2.50
N ILE A 75 -13.57 34.77 3.64
CA ILE A 75 -13.34 33.35 3.95
C ILE A 75 -14.64 32.54 4.14
N GLY A 76 -15.80 33.20 4.13
CA GLY A 76 -17.12 32.55 4.06
C GLY A 76 -17.82 32.29 5.39
N TYR A 77 -17.16 32.51 6.53
CA TYR A 77 -17.69 32.31 7.89
C TYR A 77 -17.01 33.25 8.87
N PHE A 78 -17.40 33.20 10.15
CA PHE A 78 -16.74 33.92 11.25
C PHE A 78 -16.73 33.06 12.52
N ILE A 79 -15.61 33.08 13.24
CA ILE A 79 -15.39 32.40 14.52
C ILE A 79 -14.87 33.43 15.53
N ALA A 80 -15.67 33.74 16.55
CA ALA A 80 -15.27 34.68 17.60
C ALA A 80 -14.02 34.18 18.36
N TYR A 81 -13.23 35.10 18.93
CA TYR A 81 -12.00 34.75 19.65
C TYR A 81 -12.22 33.68 20.73
N LYS A 82 -13.31 33.77 21.49
CA LYS A 82 -13.68 32.79 22.54
C LYS A 82 -13.94 31.38 22.00
N ASP A 83 -14.29 31.28 20.72
CA ASP A 83 -14.68 30.06 20.01
C ASP A 83 -13.56 29.52 19.13
N LEU A 84 -12.42 30.21 19.02
CA LEU A 84 -11.24 29.70 18.32
C LEU A 84 -10.71 28.43 19.00
N PHE A 85 -10.24 27.50 18.17
CA PHE A 85 -9.63 26.25 18.63
C PHE A 85 -8.43 26.51 19.56
N SER A 86 -7.60 27.49 19.22
CA SER A 86 -6.46 27.92 20.04
C SER A 86 -6.90 28.45 21.41
N THR A 87 -8.00 29.20 21.47
CA THR A 87 -8.55 29.71 22.72
C THR A 87 -9.03 28.57 23.61
N TRP A 88 -9.74 27.58 23.07
CA TRP A 88 -10.15 26.39 23.84
C TRP A 88 -8.99 25.66 24.49
N LEU A 89 -7.84 25.55 23.81
CA LEU A 89 -6.63 24.95 24.38
C LEU A 89 -6.08 25.76 25.57
N THR A 90 -6.21 27.09 25.54
CA THR A 90 -5.72 27.97 26.61
C THR A 90 -6.64 28.03 27.83
N MET A 91 -7.94 27.71 27.68
CA MET A 91 -8.92 27.74 28.78
C MET A 91 -8.62 26.71 29.88
N GLY A 92 -7.89 25.63 29.58
CA GLY A 92 -7.46 24.65 30.56
C GLY A 92 -8.62 24.05 31.34
N LYS A 93 -8.74 24.38 32.64
CA LYS A 93 -9.80 23.86 33.52
C LYS A 93 -11.16 24.54 33.32
N ASP A 94 -11.17 25.71 32.69
CA ASP A 94 -12.38 26.50 32.46
C ASP A 94 -13.09 26.08 31.15
N PHE A 95 -12.49 25.18 30.37
CA PHE A 95 -13.09 24.61 29.17
C PHE A 95 -14.22 23.61 29.53
N ASP A 96 -15.36 23.74 28.86
CA ASP A 96 -16.51 22.85 28.98
C ASP A 96 -17.11 22.51 27.60
N VAL A 97 -17.79 21.36 27.50
CA VAL A 97 -18.51 20.95 26.28
C VAL A 97 -19.53 21.99 25.79
N SER A 98 -20.07 22.82 26.68
CA SER A 98 -20.93 23.96 26.29
C SER A 98 -20.22 24.95 25.38
N ASN A 99 -18.91 25.20 25.56
CA ASN A 99 -18.14 26.08 24.67
C ASN A 99 -18.17 25.57 23.22
N VAL A 100 -18.02 24.26 23.02
CA VAL A 100 -18.10 23.65 21.69
C VAL A 100 -19.52 23.76 21.13
N ARG A 101 -20.56 23.48 21.93
CA ARG A 101 -21.96 23.59 21.48
C ARG A 101 -22.31 25.01 21.05
N ASP A 102 -21.92 25.99 21.84
CA ASP A 102 -22.18 27.40 21.58
C ASP A 102 -21.45 27.84 20.31
N ALA A 103 -20.20 27.43 20.13
CA ALA A 103 -19.42 27.74 18.94
C ALA A 103 -19.97 27.11 17.66
N LEU A 104 -20.38 25.83 17.69
CA LEU A 104 -21.00 25.18 16.51
C LEU A 104 -22.34 25.85 16.16
N SER A 105 -23.11 26.25 17.17
CA SER A 105 -24.34 27.02 16.97
C SER A 105 -24.07 28.43 16.45
N ALA A 106 -23.01 29.09 16.91
CA ALA A 106 -22.60 30.42 16.44
C ALA A 106 -22.11 30.34 14.99
N PHE A 107 -21.23 29.38 14.69
CA PHE A 107 -20.73 29.12 13.33
C PHE A 107 -21.89 28.98 12.35
N SER A 108 -22.89 28.15 12.66
CA SER A 108 -24.07 27.93 11.81
C SER A 108 -24.86 29.21 11.51
N ARG A 109 -24.88 30.17 12.45
CA ARG A 109 -25.54 31.47 12.30
C ARG A 109 -24.68 32.50 11.56
N LEU A 110 -23.36 32.35 11.63
CA LEU A 110 -22.36 33.31 11.14
C LEU A 110 -21.70 32.86 9.82
N ILE A 111 -22.39 32.03 9.05
CA ILE A 111 -21.99 31.65 7.68
C ILE A 111 -22.42 32.76 6.70
N SER A 112 -21.52 33.14 5.80
CA SER A 112 -21.81 34.04 4.69
C SER A 112 -22.82 33.41 3.71
N ASN A 113 -23.77 34.20 3.21
CA ASN A 113 -24.77 33.71 2.26
C ASN A 113 -24.15 33.08 0.99
N SER A 114 -23.00 33.57 0.54
CA SER A 114 -22.29 33.05 -0.64
C SER A 114 -21.68 31.67 -0.43
N HIS A 115 -21.44 31.26 0.82
CA HIS A 115 -20.75 30.01 1.17
C HIS A 115 -21.67 28.99 1.86
N LYS A 116 -22.96 29.32 2.03
CA LYS A 116 -23.96 28.43 2.67
C LYS A 116 -23.97 27.04 2.07
N ARG A 117 -23.88 26.92 0.75
CA ARG A 117 -23.87 25.62 0.05
C ARG A 117 -22.84 24.65 0.61
N VAL A 118 -21.66 25.16 0.97
CA VAL A 118 -20.54 24.36 1.46
C VAL A 118 -20.63 24.13 2.97
N PHE A 119 -20.91 25.18 3.75
CA PHE A 119 -20.78 25.11 5.22
C PHE A 119 -22.10 24.87 5.98
N GLU A 120 -23.27 25.11 5.37
CA GLU A 120 -24.55 24.92 6.04
C GLU A 120 -24.72 23.47 6.50
N LYS A 121 -25.07 23.29 7.78
CA LYS A 121 -25.25 22.00 8.47
C LYS A 121 -24.02 21.08 8.49
N VAL A 122 -22.84 21.56 8.12
CA VAL A 122 -21.62 20.73 8.03
C VAL A 122 -21.22 20.12 9.38
N PHE A 123 -21.59 20.76 10.49
CA PHE A 123 -21.29 20.33 11.85
C PHE A 123 -22.46 19.65 12.58
N ASP A 124 -23.62 19.44 11.95
CA ASP A 124 -24.81 18.89 12.63
C ASP A 124 -24.55 17.48 13.21
N THR A 125 -23.81 16.65 12.46
CA THR A 125 -23.39 15.31 12.89
C THR A 125 -22.47 15.38 14.12
N LEU A 126 -21.53 16.34 14.15
CA LEU A 126 -20.66 16.56 15.30
C LEU A 126 -21.48 17.06 16.50
N GLN A 127 -22.33 18.07 16.30
CA GLN A 127 -23.12 18.69 17.36
C GLN A 127 -24.04 17.68 18.07
N THR A 128 -24.76 16.86 17.30
CA THR A 128 -25.58 15.77 17.85
C THR A 128 -24.72 14.69 18.53
N GLY A 129 -23.59 14.38 17.92
CA GLY A 129 -22.59 13.43 18.40
C GLY A 129 -21.89 13.75 19.71
N LEU A 130 -21.78 15.03 20.09
CA LEU A 130 -21.15 15.45 21.35
C LEU A 130 -21.77 14.74 22.57
N SER A 131 -23.07 14.45 22.51
CA SER A 131 -23.79 13.70 23.55
C SER A 131 -23.30 12.25 23.72
N LYS A 132 -22.77 11.62 22.67
CA LYS A 132 -22.26 10.25 22.68
C LYS A 132 -20.81 10.13 23.16
N LEU A 133 -20.10 11.24 23.31
CA LEU A 133 -18.72 11.27 23.81
C LEU A 133 -18.61 11.03 25.33
N GLY A 134 -19.74 10.91 26.04
CA GLY A 134 -19.78 10.51 27.45
C GLY A 134 -21.16 10.71 28.08
N ASP A 135 -21.43 9.99 29.18
CA ASP A 135 -22.74 9.97 29.84
C ASP A 135 -23.06 11.22 30.68
N SER A 136 -22.09 12.13 30.83
CA SER A 136 -22.20 13.38 31.61
C SER A 136 -21.39 14.51 30.97
N SER A 137 -21.69 15.77 31.32
CA SER A 137 -20.93 16.95 30.87
C SER A 137 -19.43 16.79 31.14
N GLY A 138 -19.05 16.38 32.35
CA GLY A 138 -17.64 16.21 32.72
C GLY A 138 -16.91 15.12 31.91
N SER A 139 -17.59 14.00 31.62
CA SER A 139 -17.01 12.97 30.74
C SER A 139 -16.89 13.42 29.29
N GLN A 140 -17.88 14.17 28.77
CA GLN A 140 -17.86 14.73 27.42
C GLN A 140 -16.71 15.75 27.30
N THR A 141 -16.62 16.71 28.24
CA THR A 141 -15.54 17.69 28.32
C THR A 141 -14.18 16.99 28.33
N LYS A 142 -13.99 15.96 29.16
CA LYS A 142 -12.73 15.21 29.21
C LYS A 142 -12.38 14.52 27.89
N ALA A 143 -13.36 13.90 27.23
CA ALA A 143 -13.15 13.25 25.93
C ALA A 143 -12.78 14.26 24.85
N ILE A 144 -13.50 15.38 24.79
CA ILE A 144 -13.24 16.48 23.85
C ILE A 144 -11.88 17.09 24.12
N SER A 145 -11.52 17.44 25.36
CA SER A 145 -10.18 17.97 25.68
C SER A 145 -9.05 17.03 25.26
N GLY A 146 -9.26 15.71 25.41
CA GLY A 146 -8.33 14.71 24.89
C GLY A 146 -8.19 14.77 23.36
N LEU A 147 -9.31 14.92 22.64
CA LEU A 147 -9.34 15.07 21.18
C LEU A 147 -8.63 16.35 20.74
N LEU A 148 -8.93 17.49 21.37
CA LEU A 148 -8.27 18.77 21.08
C LEU A 148 -6.75 18.65 21.29
N THR A 149 -6.33 18.00 22.38
CA THR A 149 -4.90 17.77 22.66
C THR A 149 -4.25 16.87 21.61
N LEU A 150 -4.98 15.89 21.09
CA LEU A 150 -4.48 14.96 20.08
C LEU A 150 -4.27 15.64 18.72
N ILE A 151 -5.21 16.48 18.31
CA ILE A 151 -5.20 17.09 16.97
C ILE A 151 -4.51 18.46 16.93
N LYS A 152 -4.06 18.99 18.08
CA LYS A 152 -3.41 20.31 18.15
C LYS A 152 -2.14 20.40 17.29
N ASP A 153 -1.41 19.30 17.18
CA ASP A 153 -0.12 19.22 16.49
C ASP A 153 -0.28 18.96 14.97
N ILE A 154 -1.53 18.88 14.47
CA ILE A 154 -1.79 18.80 13.03
C ILE A 154 -1.53 20.17 12.43
N PRO A 155 -0.56 20.31 11.51
CA PRO A 155 -0.30 21.58 10.84
C PRO A 155 -1.48 21.94 9.93
N MET A 156 -1.80 23.24 9.83
CA MET A 156 -2.99 23.74 9.11
C MET A 156 -2.68 24.88 8.14
N ASP A 157 -1.44 25.34 8.04
CA ASP A 157 -1.09 26.65 7.48
C ASP A 157 -0.55 26.74 6.04
N GLY A 158 0.61 26.26 5.61
CA GLY A 158 1.15 26.49 4.25
C GLY A 158 0.49 25.68 3.12
N LYS A 159 0.93 25.91 1.85
CA LYS A 159 0.60 25.02 0.71
C LYS A 159 1.01 23.57 0.98
N GLN A 160 2.10 23.35 1.72
CA GLN A 160 2.54 22.02 2.16
C GLN A 160 1.67 21.46 3.30
N ASP A 161 1.17 22.31 4.21
CA ASP A 161 0.31 21.86 5.29
C ASP A 161 -1.06 21.39 4.79
N TYR A 162 -1.55 21.94 3.67
CA TYR A 162 -2.71 21.37 2.96
C TYR A 162 -2.47 19.93 2.49
N ASP A 163 -1.25 19.62 2.04
CA ASP A 163 -0.90 18.25 1.65
C ASP A 163 -0.76 17.34 2.87
N VAL A 164 -0.12 17.81 3.96
CA VAL A 164 -0.01 17.06 5.22
C VAL A 164 -1.39 16.81 5.85
N LEU A 165 -2.22 17.85 5.98
CA LEU A 165 -3.59 17.77 6.51
C LEU A 165 -4.44 16.85 5.63
N GLY A 166 -4.43 17.07 4.31
CA GLY A 166 -5.17 16.26 3.36
C GLY A 166 -4.77 14.79 3.43
N PHE A 167 -3.47 14.52 3.56
CA PHE A 167 -2.94 13.17 3.76
C PHE A 167 -3.44 12.54 5.08
N ILE A 168 -3.32 13.25 6.21
CA ILE A 168 -3.78 12.75 7.51
C ILE A 168 -5.28 12.48 7.48
N TYR A 169 -6.07 13.39 6.89
CA TYR A 169 -7.51 13.25 6.79
C TYR A 169 -7.88 12.03 5.94
N GLU A 170 -7.28 11.87 4.77
CA GLU A 170 -7.48 10.71 3.89
C GLU A 170 -7.05 9.40 4.55
N TYR A 171 -5.90 9.41 5.24
CA TYR A 171 -5.42 8.26 6.00
C TYR A 171 -6.42 7.83 7.08
N LEU A 172 -7.00 8.78 7.81
CA LEU A 172 -8.04 8.50 8.79
C LEU A 172 -9.29 7.93 8.12
N ILE A 173 -9.79 8.53 7.03
CA ILE A 173 -10.95 8.02 6.28
C ILE A 173 -10.70 6.58 5.82
N SER A 174 -9.54 6.31 5.22
CA SER A 174 -9.14 4.97 4.76
C SER A 174 -9.14 3.96 5.90
N ASN A 175 -8.54 4.30 7.04
CA ASN A 175 -8.55 3.44 8.22
C ASN A 175 -9.95 3.22 8.80
N PHE A 176 -10.81 4.24 8.81
CA PHE A 176 -12.20 4.08 9.21
C PHE A 176 -12.97 3.18 8.25
N ALA A 177 -12.72 3.26 6.94
CA ALA A 177 -13.29 2.37 5.94
C ALA A 177 -12.83 0.93 6.15
N ALA A 178 -11.53 0.69 6.32
CA ALA A 178 -10.99 -0.65 6.60
C ALA A 178 -11.63 -1.31 7.83
N ASN A 179 -12.03 -0.51 8.84
CA ASN A 179 -12.68 -0.99 10.06
C ASN A 179 -14.22 -1.00 10.02
N ALA A 180 -14.86 -0.50 8.96
CA ALA A 180 -16.32 -0.37 8.87
C ALA A 180 -17.05 -1.64 8.37
N GLY A 181 -16.32 -2.69 7.98
CA GLY A 181 -16.91 -3.94 7.49
C GLY A 181 -17.73 -3.74 6.21
N LYS A 182 -18.92 -4.36 6.12
CA LYS A 182 -19.77 -4.30 4.90
C LYS A 182 -20.20 -2.88 4.49
N LYS A 183 -20.17 -1.91 5.40
CA LYS A 183 -20.54 -0.51 5.12
C LYS A 183 -19.41 0.30 4.46
N ALA A 184 -18.21 -0.26 4.34
CA ALA A 184 -17.03 0.45 3.86
C ALA A 184 -17.10 0.86 2.38
N GLY A 185 -17.58 -0.05 1.52
CA GLY A 185 -17.70 0.20 0.07
C GLY A 185 -18.73 1.27 -0.31
N GLU A 186 -19.62 1.66 0.62
CA GLU A 186 -20.65 2.67 0.39
C GLU A 186 -20.14 4.11 0.59
N PHE A 187 -18.91 4.33 1.09
CA PHE A 187 -18.39 5.69 1.29
C PHE A 187 -16.92 5.88 0.92
N TYR A 188 -16.15 4.83 0.65
CA TYR A 188 -14.73 4.95 0.33
C TYR A 188 -14.32 4.01 -0.80
N THR A 189 -13.67 4.58 -1.81
CA THR A 189 -13.02 3.84 -2.90
C THR A 189 -11.55 3.66 -2.53
N PRO A 190 -10.99 2.44 -2.56
CA PRO A 190 -9.56 2.22 -2.32
C PRO A 190 -8.69 3.18 -3.14
N HIS A 191 -7.59 3.65 -2.54
CA HIS A 191 -6.79 4.74 -3.08
C HIS A 191 -6.21 4.35 -4.44
N GLU A 192 -5.69 3.13 -4.56
CA GLU A 192 -5.10 2.55 -5.75
C GLU A 192 -6.09 2.41 -6.92
N VAL A 193 -7.37 2.12 -6.63
CA VAL A 193 -8.43 2.08 -7.65
C VAL A 193 -8.76 3.50 -8.10
N SER A 194 -8.84 4.44 -7.15
CA SER A 194 -9.05 5.86 -7.45
C SER A 194 -7.93 6.44 -8.30
N LEU A 195 -6.67 6.12 -7.99
CA LEU A 195 -5.51 6.53 -8.79
C LEU A 195 -5.57 5.96 -10.22
N LEU A 196 -5.90 4.67 -10.38
CA LEU A 196 -6.05 4.07 -11.70
C LEU A 196 -7.12 4.77 -12.54
N MET A 197 -8.30 5.03 -11.96
CA MET A 197 -9.37 5.79 -12.62
C MET A 197 -8.89 7.21 -12.96
N SER A 198 -8.12 7.84 -12.07
CA SER A 198 -7.60 9.18 -12.26
C SER A 198 -6.59 9.27 -13.39
N GLU A 199 -5.67 8.32 -13.53
CA GLU A 199 -4.71 8.28 -14.65
C GLU A 199 -5.41 8.12 -16.00
N ILE A 200 -6.44 7.27 -16.07
CA ILE A 200 -7.29 7.08 -17.26
C ILE A 200 -8.01 8.38 -17.63
N VAL A 201 -8.66 9.03 -16.66
CA VAL A 201 -9.43 10.27 -16.87
C VAL A 201 -8.50 11.43 -17.22
N ALA A 202 -7.42 11.62 -16.45
CA ALA A 202 -6.48 12.70 -16.66
C ALA A 202 -5.79 12.60 -18.03
N SER A 203 -5.42 11.38 -18.47
CA SER A 203 -4.84 11.19 -19.80
C SER A 203 -5.79 11.62 -20.92
N HIS A 204 -7.09 11.37 -20.78
CA HIS A 204 -8.08 11.80 -21.76
C HIS A 204 -8.31 13.32 -21.77
N LEU A 205 -8.28 13.95 -20.60
CA LEU A 205 -8.58 15.39 -20.46
C LEU A 205 -7.38 16.30 -20.68
N LYS A 206 -6.20 15.75 -21.01
CA LYS A 206 -4.99 16.50 -21.34
C LYS A 206 -5.26 17.62 -22.34
N GLY A 207 -4.81 18.82 -22.01
CA GLY A 207 -4.91 20.00 -22.89
C GLY A 207 -6.21 20.81 -22.75
N LYS A 208 -7.15 20.41 -21.90
CA LYS A 208 -8.31 21.25 -21.55
C LYS A 208 -7.92 22.32 -20.52
N SER A 209 -8.39 23.55 -20.73
CA SER A 209 -8.13 24.70 -19.85
C SER A 209 -9.12 24.82 -18.68
N GLU A 210 -10.32 24.29 -18.86
CA GLU A 210 -11.40 24.24 -17.86
C GLU A 210 -12.01 22.84 -17.88
N ILE A 211 -12.26 22.27 -16.71
CA ILE A 211 -12.74 20.90 -16.57
C ILE A 211 -13.86 20.85 -15.53
N LYS A 212 -14.96 20.18 -15.88
CA LYS A 212 -16.02 19.84 -14.92
C LYS A 212 -15.98 18.35 -14.65
N ILE A 213 -15.99 17.97 -13.37
CA ILE A 213 -15.98 16.58 -12.92
C ILE A 213 -17.20 16.35 -12.04
N TYR A 214 -17.92 15.24 -12.27
CA TYR A 214 -19.10 14.87 -11.48
C TYR A 214 -18.94 13.48 -10.87
N ASP A 215 -19.24 13.38 -9.57
CA ASP A 215 -19.47 12.11 -8.88
C ASP A 215 -20.91 12.06 -8.30
N PRO A 216 -21.81 11.28 -8.91
CA PRO A 216 -23.19 11.13 -8.45
C PRO A 216 -23.35 10.27 -7.18
N THR A 217 -22.27 9.67 -6.68
CA THR A 217 -22.27 8.76 -5.53
C THR A 217 -21.01 9.02 -4.68
N SER A 218 -20.81 10.28 -4.30
CA SER A 218 -19.49 10.80 -3.97
C SER A 218 -18.84 10.20 -2.73
N GLY A 219 -19.60 9.60 -1.81
CA GLY A 219 -19.03 9.00 -0.61
C GLY A 219 -18.25 10.03 0.22
N SER A 220 -16.96 9.78 0.44
CA SER A 220 -16.05 10.73 1.11
C SER A 220 -15.53 11.88 0.22
N GLY A 221 -15.84 11.87 -1.08
CA GLY A 221 -15.26 12.76 -2.07
C GLY A 221 -13.83 12.39 -2.51
N SER A 222 -13.24 11.32 -1.94
CA SER A 222 -11.84 10.93 -2.19
C SER A 222 -11.56 10.60 -3.65
N LEU A 223 -12.47 9.89 -4.33
CA LEU A 223 -12.35 9.60 -5.76
C LEU A 223 -12.28 10.89 -6.58
N LEU A 224 -13.21 11.81 -6.33
CA LEU A 224 -13.33 13.09 -7.00
C LEU A 224 -12.08 13.97 -6.81
N ILE A 225 -11.51 13.98 -5.60
CA ILE A 225 -10.26 14.69 -5.26
C ILE A 225 -9.08 14.12 -6.06
N ASN A 226 -8.90 12.80 -6.08
CA ASN A 226 -7.77 12.16 -6.76
C ASN A 226 -7.76 12.47 -8.27
N ILE A 227 -8.94 12.53 -8.89
CA ILE A 227 -9.07 12.88 -10.31
C ILE A 227 -8.73 14.35 -10.52
N GLY A 228 -9.28 15.25 -9.69
CA GLY A 228 -8.94 16.67 -9.74
C GLY A 228 -7.45 16.92 -9.65
N GLN A 229 -6.78 16.26 -8.70
CA GLN A 229 -5.32 16.33 -8.54
C GLN A 229 -4.57 15.78 -9.75
N SER A 230 -4.99 14.63 -10.30
CA SER A 230 -4.32 14.01 -11.45
C SER A 230 -4.49 14.81 -12.73
N VAL A 231 -5.66 15.43 -12.91
CA VAL A 231 -5.97 16.33 -14.02
C VAL A 231 -5.18 17.63 -13.90
N ALA A 232 -5.07 18.20 -12.69
CA ALA A 232 -4.34 19.44 -12.43
C ALA A 232 -2.87 19.37 -12.85
N LYS A 233 -2.25 18.17 -12.84
CA LYS A 233 -0.87 17.95 -13.36
C LYS A 233 -0.69 18.38 -14.82
N TYR A 234 -1.78 18.43 -15.58
CA TYR A 234 -1.80 18.79 -17.01
C TYR A 234 -2.45 20.16 -17.28
N MET A 235 -2.77 20.93 -16.24
CA MET A 235 -3.38 22.26 -16.33
C MET A 235 -2.42 23.34 -15.86
N SER A 236 -2.64 24.58 -16.30
CA SER A 236 -1.88 25.75 -15.85
C SER A 236 -2.41 26.35 -14.55
N ASP A 237 -3.70 26.17 -14.25
CA ASP A 237 -4.39 26.68 -13.07
C ASP A 237 -5.38 25.62 -12.58
N ASP A 238 -5.21 25.17 -11.35
CA ASP A 238 -6.04 24.14 -10.70
C ASP A 238 -7.41 24.67 -10.29
N ASN A 239 -7.58 25.98 -10.15
CA ASN A 239 -8.88 26.62 -9.87
C ASN A 239 -9.85 26.58 -11.06
N ASN A 240 -9.41 26.12 -12.23
CA ASN A 240 -10.29 25.92 -13.39
C ASN A 240 -11.01 24.56 -13.39
N ILE A 241 -10.94 23.82 -12.29
CA ILE A 241 -11.66 22.56 -12.09
C ILE A 241 -12.91 22.80 -11.24
N GLN A 242 -14.08 22.47 -11.78
CA GLN A 242 -15.35 22.51 -11.05
C GLN A 242 -15.76 21.10 -10.60
N TYR A 243 -16.07 20.97 -9.33
CA TYR A 243 -16.38 19.72 -8.66
C TYR A 243 -17.87 19.62 -8.37
N TYR A 244 -18.53 18.68 -9.04
CA TYR A 244 -19.93 18.35 -8.84
C TYR A 244 -20.01 17.06 -8.03
N ALA A 245 -20.74 17.06 -6.92
CA ALA A 245 -20.88 15.87 -6.07
C ALA A 245 -22.30 15.68 -5.55
N GLN A 246 -22.80 14.46 -5.60
CA GLN A 246 -24.08 14.08 -5.00
C GLN A 246 -23.91 12.86 -4.11
N GLU A 247 -24.55 12.91 -2.94
CA GLU A 247 -24.52 11.82 -1.97
C GLU A 247 -25.86 11.71 -1.24
N LEU A 248 -26.34 10.48 -1.05
CA LEU A 248 -27.63 10.19 -0.42
C LEU A 248 -27.58 10.39 1.10
N LYS A 249 -26.52 9.92 1.76
CA LYS A 249 -26.43 9.93 3.23
C LYS A 249 -25.86 11.24 3.74
N GLU A 250 -26.64 11.99 4.51
CA GLU A 250 -26.27 13.31 5.02
C GLU A 250 -24.90 13.34 5.75
N ASN A 251 -24.60 12.38 6.63
CA ASN A 251 -23.28 12.34 7.30
C ASN A 251 -22.11 12.17 6.32
N THR A 252 -22.29 11.32 5.30
CA THR A 252 -21.28 11.07 4.26
C THR A 252 -21.17 12.27 3.31
N TYR A 253 -22.29 12.93 3.02
CA TYR A 253 -22.33 14.19 2.28
C TYR A 253 -21.54 15.30 2.98
N ASN A 254 -21.70 15.41 4.31
CA ASN A 254 -20.90 16.34 5.12
C ASN A 254 -19.41 16.03 5.03
N LEU A 255 -19.04 14.75 5.03
CA LEU A 255 -17.66 14.31 4.83
C LEU A 255 -17.11 14.73 3.46
N THR A 256 -17.87 14.55 2.37
CA THR A 256 -17.48 15.04 1.04
C THR A 256 -17.15 16.53 1.07
N ARG A 257 -18.03 17.36 1.64
CA ARG A 257 -17.84 18.83 1.70
C ARG A 257 -16.62 19.22 2.53
N MET A 258 -16.46 18.61 3.71
CA MET A 258 -15.29 18.83 4.55
C MET A 258 -14.00 18.47 3.80
N ASN A 259 -13.95 17.28 3.20
CA ASN A 259 -12.77 16.76 2.51
C ASN A 259 -12.34 17.65 1.34
N LEU A 260 -13.29 18.07 0.49
CA LEU A 260 -13.01 18.98 -0.63
C LEU A 260 -12.40 20.32 -0.15
N VAL A 261 -12.97 20.91 0.90
CA VAL A 261 -12.47 22.18 1.47
C VAL A 261 -11.08 22.01 2.09
N MET A 262 -10.83 20.93 2.84
CA MET A 262 -9.51 20.67 3.45
C MET A 262 -8.42 20.34 2.44
N ARG A 263 -8.78 19.94 1.21
CA ARG A 263 -7.85 19.81 0.08
C ARG A 263 -7.54 21.14 -0.60
N GLY A 264 -8.04 22.26 -0.06
CA GLY A 264 -7.77 23.60 -0.56
C GLY A 264 -8.59 23.98 -1.79
N ILE A 265 -9.60 23.18 -2.17
CA ILE A 265 -10.48 23.51 -3.29
C ILE A 265 -11.30 24.75 -2.93
N ASP A 266 -11.30 25.75 -3.81
CA ASP A 266 -12.09 26.96 -3.63
C ASP A 266 -13.58 26.61 -3.45
N PRO A 267 -14.25 27.09 -2.38
CA PRO A 267 -15.69 26.90 -2.18
C PRO A 267 -16.57 27.26 -3.39
N ALA A 268 -16.16 28.22 -4.23
CA ALA A 268 -16.88 28.59 -5.44
C ALA A 268 -16.85 27.49 -6.53
N ASN A 269 -15.85 26.61 -6.49
CA ASN A 269 -15.71 25.46 -7.38
C ASN A 269 -16.38 24.19 -6.85
N ILE A 270 -16.96 24.23 -5.66
CA ILE A 270 -17.62 23.09 -4.99
C ILE A 270 -19.14 23.20 -5.18
N ILE A 271 -19.71 22.28 -5.95
CA ILE A 271 -21.12 22.23 -6.28
C ILE A 271 -21.67 20.90 -5.80
N THR A 272 -22.33 20.89 -4.64
CA THR A 272 -22.77 19.63 -4.01
C THR A 272 -24.27 19.60 -3.72
N ARG A 273 -24.84 18.40 -3.61
CA ARG A 273 -26.22 18.15 -3.16
C ARG A 273 -26.31 16.88 -2.30
N ASN A 274 -27.13 16.94 -1.24
CA ASN A 274 -27.60 15.75 -0.54
C ASN A 274 -28.94 15.29 -1.14
N GLY A 275 -28.98 14.08 -1.72
CA GLY A 275 -30.21 13.57 -2.34
C GLY A 275 -30.00 12.27 -3.12
N ASP A 276 -31.11 11.61 -3.46
CA ASP A 276 -31.09 10.36 -4.23
C ASP A 276 -30.89 10.63 -5.72
N THR A 277 -29.77 10.12 -6.24
CA THR A 277 -29.34 10.26 -7.65
C THR A 277 -30.32 9.66 -8.65
N LEU A 278 -30.96 8.53 -8.33
CA LEU A 278 -31.83 7.83 -9.28
C LEU A 278 -33.26 8.39 -9.27
N GLU A 279 -33.73 8.82 -8.10
CA GLU A 279 -35.08 9.38 -7.94
C GLU A 279 -35.17 10.85 -8.37
N GLU A 280 -34.17 11.66 -8.05
CA GLU A 280 -34.20 13.10 -8.30
C GLU A 280 -32.92 13.54 -9.01
N ASP A 281 -32.97 13.53 -10.35
CA ASP A 281 -31.86 13.97 -11.19
C ASP A 281 -31.37 15.38 -10.84
N TRP A 282 -30.10 15.69 -11.07
CA TRP A 282 -29.47 16.93 -10.61
C TRP A 282 -28.31 17.32 -11.52
N PRO A 283 -28.04 18.62 -11.75
CA PRO A 283 -28.55 19.83 -11.11
C PRO A 283 -29.78 20.52 -11.71
N TYR A 284 -30.51 21.19 -10.83
CA TYR A 284 -31.53 22.20 -11.16
C TYR A 284 -30.92 23.60 -11.06
N PHE A 285 -31.47 24.57 -11.82
CA PHE A 285 -31.03 25.96 -11.71
C PHE A 285 -31.67 26.71 -10.52
N ASP A 286 -32.86 26.30 -10.07
CA ASP A 286 -33.52 26.80 -8.86
C ASP A 286 -34.12 25.64 -8.03
N GLU A 287 -33.69 25.50 -6.77
CA GLU A 287 -34.21 24.48 -5.85
C GLU A 287 -35.66 24.73 -5.42
N ASN A 288 -36.17 25.96 -5.55
CA ASN A 288 -37.57 26.30 -5.25
C ASN A 288 -38.51 26.03 -6.44
N ASP A 289 -37.96 25.82 -7.64
CA ASP A 289 -38.70 25.42 -8.83
C ASP A 289 -37.94 24.34 -9.64
N PRO A 290 -37.74 23.13 -9.09
CA PRO A 290 -36.93 22.10 -9.73
C PRO A 290 -37.48 21.67 -11.10
N VAL A 291 -38.81 21.67 -11.24
CA VAL A 291 -39.49 21.15 -12.44
C VAL A 291 -39.30 22.06 -13.64
N ASN A 292 -39.44 23.38 -13.48
CA ASN A 292 -39.34 24.31 -14.60
C ASN A 292 -37.92 24.82 -14.87
N THR A 293 -36.99 24.58 -13.94
CA THR A 293 -35.60 25.07 -14.02
C THR A 293 -34.57 23.96 -14.21
N TYR A 294 -35.02 22.73 -14.44
CA TYR A 294 -34.16 21.60 -14.77
C TYR A 294 -33.37 21.86 -16.04
N ASN A 295 -32.04 21.71 -15.94
CA ASN A 295 -31.14 21.75 -17.07
C ASN A 295 -30.10 20.64 -16.91
N PRO A 296 -30.08 19.64 -17.81
CA PRO A 296 -29.10 18.56 -17.74
C PRO A 296 -27.67 19.10 -17.66
N LEU A 297 -26.94 18.68 -16.63
CA LEU A 297 -25.52 18.98 -16.54
C LEU A 297 -24.75 18.03 -17.43
N TYR A 298 -23.96 18.60 -18.34
CA TYR A 298 -22.99 17.86 -19.13
C TYR A 298 -21.57 18.25 -18.68
N VAL A 299 -20.83 17.28 -18.15
CA VAL A 299 -19.45 17.46 -17.65
C VAL A 299 -18.41 16.77 -18.53
N ASP A 300 -17.14 17.09 -18.30
CA ASP A 300 -16.00 16.53 -19.04
C ASP A 300 -15.62 15.13 -18.54
N ALA A 301 -15.80 14.87 -17.24
CA ALA A 301 -15.67 13.53 -16.67
C ALA A 301 -16.76 13.21 -15.66
N VAL A 302 -17.29 12.00 -15.74
CA VAL A 302 -18.14 11.42 -14.69
C VAL A 302 -17.42 10.21 -14.10
N VAL A 303 -17.33 10.17 -12.78
CA VAL A 303 -16.69 9.08 -12.05
C VAL A 303 -17.59 8.59 -10.93
N SER A 304 -17.60 7.29 -10.68
CA SER A 304 -18.47 6.78 -9.63
C SER A 304 -18.03 5.40 -9.13
N ASN A 305 -18.35 5.15 -7.86
CA ASN A 305 -18.33 3.84 -7.23
C ASN A 305 -19.68 3.65 -6.54
N PRO A 306 -20.75 3.36 -7.30
CA PRO A 306 -22.09 3.26 -6.75
C PRO A 306 -22.26 2.07 -5.82
N PRO A 307 -23.27 2.09 -4.94
CA PRO A 307 -23.61 0.94 -4.10
C PRO A 307 -24.01 -0.27 -4.94
N TYR A 308 -23.28 -1.38 -4.78
CA TYR A 308 -23.42 -2.55 -5.64
C TYR A 308 -24.78 -3.23 -5.46
N SER A 309 -25.44 -3.49 -6.59
CA SER A 309 -26.66 -4.30 -6.62
C SER A 309 -27.76 -3.81 -5.67
N GLN A 310 -27.83 -2.50 -5.43
CA GLN A 310 -28.89 -1.90 -4.62
C GLN A 310 -30.26 -2.07 -5.31
N ALA A 311 -31.32 -2.20 -4.50
CA ALA A 311 -32.69 -2.10 -5.02
C ALA A 311 -33.05 -0.63 -5.32
N TRP A 312 -33.84 -0.41 -6.37
CA TRP A 312 -34.32 0.91 -6.80
C TRP A 312 -35.75 0.82 -7.35
N ASP A 313 -36.40 1.94 -7.62
CA ASP A 313 -37.75 1.96 -8.19
C ASP A 313 -37.75 2.34 -9.69
N PRO A 314 -37.89 1.37 -10.61
CA PRO A 314 -37.95 1.67 -12.05
C PRO A 314 -39.32 2.24 -12.50
N SER A 315 -40.32 2.31 -11.62
CA SER A 315 -41.69 2.65 -12.00
C SER A 315 -41.78 4.06 -12.61
N ASN A 316 -42.43 4.16 -13.78
CA ASN A 316 -42.63 5.42 -14.52
C ASN A 316 -41.34 6.07 -15.06
N LYS A 317 -40.22 5.33 -15.11
CA LYS A 317 -38.93 5.83 -15.62
C LYS A 317 -38.70 5.45 -17.09
N GLU A 318 -39.65 4.80 -17.76
CA GLU A 318 -39.53 4.38 -19.17
C GLU A 318 -39.33 5.56 -20.14
N GLY A 319 -39.95 6.71 -19.84
CA GLY A 319 -39.83 7.93 -20.64
C GLY A 319 -38.69 8.86 -20.19
N ASP A 320 -37.97 8.53 -19.12
CA ASP A 320 -36.87 9.33 -18.62
C ASP A 320 -35.70 9.33 -19.63
N PRO A 321 -35.20 10.49 -20.07
CA PRO A 321 -34.10 10.59 -21.03
C PRO A 321 -32.84 9.81 -20.66
N ARG A 322 -32.59 9.57 -19.37
CA ARG A 322 -31.46 8.78 -18.87
C ARG A 322 -31.55 7.32 -19.32
N TYR A 323 -32.76 6.75 -19.39
CA TYR A 323 -32.97 5.32 -19.61
C TYR A 323 -33.65 4.97 -20.94
N ALA A 324 -34.44 5.89 -21.52
CA ALA A 324 -35.33 5.64 -22.66
C ALA A 324 -34.64 5.03 -23.90
N ARG A 325 -33.33 5.30 -24.08
CA ARG A 325 -32.53 4.78 -25.20
C ARG A 325 -32.03 3.35 -25.02
N PHE A 326 -31.99 2.85 -23.79
CA PHE A 326 -31.25 1.62 -23.44
C PHE A 326 -32.11 0.56 -22.78
N GLY A 327 -33.14 0.97 -22.04
CA GLY A 327 -33.97 0.10 -21.20
C GLY A 327 -33.80 0.43 -19.72
N LEU A 328 -34.64 -0.19 -18.88
CA LEU A 328 -34.62 -0.02 -17.43
C LEU A 328 -33.89 -1.17 -16.75
N ALA A 329 -33.06 -0.85 -15.76
CA ALA A 329 -32.39 -1.86 -14.95
C ALA A 329 -33.41 -2.61 -14.05
N PRO A 330 -33.15 -3.88 -13.68
CA PRO A 330 -34.05 -4.63 -12.81
C PRO A 330 -34.24 -3.96 -11.46
N LYS A 331 -35.46 -4.05 -10.89
CA LYS A 331 -35.80 -3.48 -9.57
C LYS A 331 -34.82 -3.84 -8.46
N GLY A 332 -34.28 -5.06 -8.47
CA GLY A 332 -33.33 -5.55 -7.47
C GLY A 332 -31.86 -5.23 -7.76
N LYS A 333 -31.54 -4.52 -8.86
CA LYS A 333 -30.19 -4.30 -9.38
C LYS A 333 -30.08 -2.93 -10.06
N ALA A 334 -29.73 -1.91 -9.29
CA ALA A 334 -29.55 -0.54 -9.77
C ALA A 334 -28.23 -0.30 -10.54
N ASP A 335 -27.36 -1.31 -10.69
CA ASP A 335 -26.01 -1.19 -11.27
C ASP A 335 -26.05 -0.45 -12.64
N TYR A 336 -26.94 -0.87 -13.55
CA TYR A 336 -27.11 -0.20 -14.85
C TYR A 336 -27.89 1.11 -14.78
N ALA A 337 -28.73 1.34 -13.75
CA ALA A 337 -29.40 2.62 -13.59
C ALA A 337 -28.39 3.74 -13.28
N PHE A 338 -27.44 3.48 -12.38
CA PHE A 338 -26.31 4.38 -12.13
C PHE A 338 -25.44 4.56 -13.38
N LEU A 339 -25.06 3.47 -14.07
CA LEU A 339 -24.26 3.59 -15.29
C LEU A 339 -24.92 4.49 -16.34
N LEU A 340 -26.23 4.33 -16.55
CA LEU A 340 -26.97 5.12 -17.54
C LEU A 340 -27.16 6.57 -17.10
N HIS A 341 -27.34 6.83 -15.80
CA HIS A 341 -27.34 8.17 -15.22
C HIS A 341 -26.00 8.88 -15.51
N ASP A 342 -24.88 8.21 -15.21
CA ASP A 342 -23.55 8.78 -15.43
C ASP A 342 -23.27 9.05 -16.91
N LEU A 343 -23.66 8.12 -17.80
CA LEU A 343 -23.52 8.30 -19.25
C LEU A 343 -24.40 9.44 -19.78
N PHE A 344 -25.53 9.72 -19.14
CA PHE A 344 -26.39 10.85 -19.51
C PHE A 344 -25.73 12.20 -19.22
N HIS A 345 -25.00 12.32 -18.12
CA HIS A 345 -24.36 13.58 -17.69
C HIS A 345 -23.04 13.90 -18.37
N ILE A 346 -22.62 13.12 -19.36
CA ILE A 346 -21.33 13.33 -19.99
C ILE A 346 -21.41 14.07 -21.32
N LYS A 347 -20.47 15.00 -21.54
CA LYS A 347 -20.30 15.67 -22.82
C LYS A 347 -19.96 14.67 -23.94
N PRO A 348 -20.25 15.00 -25.22
CA PRO A 348 -19.90 14.16 -26.37
C PRO A 348 -18.44 13.69 -26.40
N ASP A 349 -17.50 14.54 -26.00
CA ASP A 349 -16.05 14.31 -25.95
C ASP A 349 -15.53 13.96 -24.54
N GLY A 350 -16.42 13.71 -23.57
CA GLY A 350 -16.05 13.40 -22.19
C GLY A 350 -15.64 11.94 -21.95
N ILE A 351 -15.18 11.65 -20.73
CA ILE A 351 -14.86 10.30 -20.26
C ILE A 351 -15.63 9.88 -18.99
N MET A 352 -16.23 8.70 -19.01
CA MET A 352 -16.87 8.12 -17.83
C MET A 352 -16.05 6.93 -17.31
N THR A 353 -15.82 6.86 -16.01
CA THR A 353 -15.27 5.64 -15.37
C THR A 353 -16.15 5.24 -14.17
N ILE A 354 -16.66 4.01 -14.19
CA ILE A 354 -17.56 3.50 -13.15
C ILE A 354 -17.06 2.16 -12.62
N VAL A 355 -17.07 2.00 -11.29
CA VAL A 355 -16.79 0.71 -10.64
C VAL A 355 -18.06 -0.12 -10.52
N LEU A 356 -18.06 -1.36 -11.01
CA LEU A 356 -19.22 -2.26 -10.96
C LEU A 356 -18.82 -3.69 -10.56
N PRO A 357 -19.76 -4.50 -10.03
CA PRO A 357 -19.53 -5.94 -9.85
C PRO A 357 -19.53 -6.66 -11.21
N HIS A 358 -18.78 -7.77 -11.33
CA HIS A 358 -18.69 -8.56 -12.58
C HIS A 358 -20.04 -8.98 -13.19
N GLY A 359 -21.10 -9.12 -12.38
CA GLY A 359 -22.40 -9.59 -12.87
C GLY A 359 -22.98 -8.73 -14.01
N VAL A 360 -22.69 -7.44 -14.07
CA VAL A 360 -23.17 -6.56 -15.17
C VAL A 360 -22.70 -7.05 -16.55
N LEU A 361 -21.56 -7.75 -16.60
CA LEU A 361 -20.96 -8.22 -17.84
C LEU A 361 -21.74 -9.36 -18.51
N PHE A 362 -22.49 -10.15 -17.76
CA PHE A 362 -23.04 -11.42 -18.26
C PHE A 362 -24.46 -11.74 -17.83
N ARG A 363 -25.06 -11.00 -16.89
CA ARG A 363 -26.47 -11.20 -16.54
C ARG A 363 -27.36 -10.97 -17.75
N GLY A 364 -28.39 -11.81 -17.90
CA GLY A 364 -29.37 -11.77 -19.00
C GLY A 364 -30.55 -10.84 -18.70
N GLY A 365 -31.67 -11.03 -19.41
CA GLY A 365 -32.89 -10.25 -19.21
C GLY A 365 -32.71 -8.77 -19.54
N GLU A 366 -33.25 -7.89 -18.71
CA GLU A 366 -33.21 -6.43 -18.89
C GLU A 366 -31.77 -5.89 -18.98
N GLU A 367 -30.85 -6.39 -18.15
CA GLU A 367 -29.43 -5.99 -18.20
C GLU A 367 -28.73 -6.44 -19.49
N GLY A 368 -29.15 -7.58 -20.06
CA GLY A 368 -28.66 -8.05 -21.35
C GLY A 368 -29.06 -7.13 -22.50
N GLU A 369 -30.29 -6.62 -22.47
CA GLU A 369 -30.78 -5.67 -23.48
C GLU A 369 -30.11 -4.30 -23.35
N ILE A 370 -29.92 -3.79 -22.12
CA ILE A 370 -29.16 -2.55 -21.88
C ILE A 370 -27.73 -2.69 -22.40
N ARG A 371 -27.04 -3.78 -22.06
CA ARG A 371 -25.67 -4.05 -22.50
C ARG A 371 -25.56 -4.12 -24.03
N LYS A 372 -26.50 -4.80 -24.68
CA LYS A 372 -26.60 -4.82 -26.14
C LYS A 372 -26.76 -3.41 -26.70
N ASN A 373 -27.67 -2.61 -26.16
CA ASN A 373 -27.90 -1.24 -26.63
C ASN A 373 -26.67 -0.34 -26.42
N LEU A 374 -25.94 -0.49 -25.32
CA LEU A 374 -24.69 0.23 -25.09
C LEU A 374 -23.59 -0.14 -26.11
N ILE A 375 -23.48 -1.41 -26.49
CA ILE A 375 -22.54 -1.88 -27.52
C ILE A 375 -22.94 -1.39 -28.91
N GLU A 376 -24.22 -1.51 -29.28
CA GLU A 376 -24.71 -1.10 -30.59
C GLU A 376 -24.60 0.42 -30.81
N ASN A 377 -24.83 1.21 -29.76
CA ASN A 377 -24.66 2.66 -29.77
C ASN A 377 -23.22 3.12 -29.50
N ASN A 378 -22.26 2.18 -29.44
CA ASN A 378 -20.83 2.44 -29.34
C ASN A 378 -20.37 3.18 -28.07
N HIS A 379 -20.96 2.89 -26.91
CA HIS A 379 -20.68 3.61 -25.66
C HIS A 379 -19.61 2.98 -24.76
N ILE A 380 -19.49 1.65 -24.73
CA ILE A 380 -18.51 0.97 -23.85
C ILE A 380 -17.14 0.99 -24.52
N ASP A 381 -16.17 1.64 -23.88
CA ASP A 381 -14.82 1.81 -24.44
C ASP A 381 -13.82 0.76 -23.99
N ALA A 382 -13.79 0.51 -22.68
CA ALA A 382 -12.96 -0.50 -22.09
C ALA A 382 -13.61 -1.15 -20.86
N ILE A 383 -13.16 -2.37 -20.54
CA ILE A 383 -13.53 -3.13 -19.35
C ILE A 383 -12.23 -3.59 -18.70
N ILE A 384 -12.03 -3.22 -17.43
CA ILE A 384 -10.83 -3.53 -16.68
C ILE A 384 -11.24 -4.38 -15.47
N GLY A 385 -10.90 -5.67 -15.46
CA GLY A 385 -11.12 -6.56 -14.33
C GLY A 385 -10.10 -6.33 -13.22
N LEU A 386 -10.57 -6.01 -12.02
CA LEU A 386 -9.73 -5.79 -10.86
C LEU A 386 -9.49 -7.09 -10.06
N PRO A 387 -8.44 -7.16 -9.24
CA PRO A 387 -8.27 -8.23 -8.27
C PRO A 387 -9.49 -8.38 -7.35
N ALA A 388 -9.81 -9.62 -6.98
CA ALA A 388 -10.77 -9.90 -5.92
C ALA A 388 -10.26 -9.32 -4.58
N ASN A 389 -11.14 -9.11 -3.59
CA ASN A 389 -10.78 -8.56 -2.26
C ASN A 389 -10.03 -7.21 -2.29
N ILE A 390 -10.15 -6.40 -3.36
CA ILE A 390 -9.57 -5.05 -3.40
C ILE A 390 -10.41 -4.04 -2.61
N PHE A 391 -11.73 -4.22 -2.58
CA PHE A 391 -12.64 -3.35 -1.82
C PHE A 391 -12.83 -3.83 -0.39
N PHE A 392 -12.83 -2.89 0.55
CA PHE A 392 -13.13 -3.19 1.94
C PHE A 392 -14.55 -3.75 2.11
N GLY A 393 -14.68 -4.79 2.94
CA GLY A 393 -15.98 -5.36 3.30
C GLY A 393 -16.62 -6.29 2.26
N THR A 394 -15.98 -6.51 1.11
CA THR A 394 -16.45 -7.45 0.08
C THR A 394 -15.29 -8.17 -0.60
N GLY A 395 -15.45 -9.48 -0.84
CA GLY A 395 -14.48 -10.27 -1.61
C GLY A 395 -14.82 -10.41 -3.08
N ILE A 396 -15.89 -9.74 -3.55
CA ILE A 396 -16.38 -9.88 -4.92
C ILE A 396 -15.40 -9.21 -5.89
N PRO A 397 -15.04 -9.87 -7.01
CA PRO A 397 -14.33 -9.23 -8.12
C PRO A 397 -15.15 -8.09 -8.73
N THR A 398 -14.49 -6.96 -8.95
CA THR A 398 -15.08 -5.74 -9.51
C THR A 398 -14.40 -5.37 -10.82
N ILE A 399 -15.05 -4.53 -11.60
CA ILE A 399 -14.50 -3.95 -12.82
C ILE A 399 -14.50 -2.43 -12.74
N ILE A 400 -13.60 -1.80 -13.49
CA ILE A 400 -13.79 -0.44 -13.98
C ILE A 400 -14.32 -0.55 -15.40
N MET A 401 -15.49 0.02 -15.67
CA MET A 401 -15.99 0.19 -17.03
C MET A 401 -15.75 1.63 -17.48
N VAL A 402 -15.10 1.79 -18.62
CA VAL A 402 -14.86 3.10 -19.24
C VAL A 402 -15.88 3.29 -20.34
N LEU A 403 -16.63 4.41 -20.31
CA LEU A 403 -17.64 4.74 -21.32
C LEU A 403 -17.41 6.12 -21.94
N ARG A 404 -17.93 6.27 -23.15
CA ARG A 404 -17.84 7.47 -23.98
C ARG A 404 -19.19 7.77 -24.60
N GLN A 405 -19.51 9.07 -24.71
CA GLN A 405 -20.73 9.44 -25.43
C GLN A 405 -20.54 9.40 -26.94
N LYS A 406 -19.35 9.78 -27.43
CA LYS A 406 -18.90 9.54 -28.80
C LYS A 406 -17.45 9.07 -28.78
N ARG A 407 -17.12 8.12 -29.66
CA ARG A 407 -15.76 7.61 -29.86
C ARG A 407 -15.57 7.17 -31.30
N GLU A 408 -14.33 7.25 -31.78
CA GLU A 408 -13.96 6.94 -33.16
C GLU A 408 -13.85 5.43 -33.40
N ASN A 409 -13.24 4.71 -32.44
CA ASN A 409 -13.13 3.26 -32.46
C ASN A 409 -14.47 2.57 -32.13
N THR A 410 -14.66 1.36 -32.64
CA THR A 410 -15.88 0.55 -32.42
C THR A 410 -15.65 -0.73 -31.63
N ASP A 411 -14.41 -1.13 -31.46
CA ASP A 411 -13.99 -2.26 -30.62
C ASP A 411 -14.10 -1.93 -29.12
N VAL A 412 -14.02 -2.95 -28.26
CA VAL A 412 -13.94 -2.79 -26.80
C VAL A 412 -12.60 -3.35 -26.33
N LEU A 413 -11.83 -2.57 -25.57
CA LEU A 413 -10.61 -3.07 -24.93
C LEU A 413 -10.98 -3.81 -23.64
N ILE A 414 -10.59 -5.07 -23.53
CA ILE A 414 -10.80 -5.86 -22.30
C ILE A 414 -9.42 -6.11 -21.68
N ILE A 415 -9.26 -5.69 -20.42
CA ILE A 415 -8.04 -5.89 -19.61
C ILE A 415 -8.41 -6.78 -18.41
N ASP A 416 -7.69 -7.88 -18.24
CA ASP A 416 -7.75 -8.71 -17.04
C ASP A 416 -6.56 -8.38 -16.11
N ALA A 417 -6.79 -7.49 -15.15
CA ALA A 417 -5.81 -7.13 -14.14
C ALA A 417 -6.01 -7.91 -12.82
N SER A 418 -6.73 -9.05 -12.85
CA SER A 418 -7.06 -9.81 -11.64
C SER A 418 -5.87 -10.43 -10.91
N LYS A 419 -4.70 -10.53 -11.57
CA LYS A 419 -3.49 -11.19 -11.07
C LYS A 419 -2.39 -10.26 -10.54
N GLY A 420 -2.35 -9.00 -10.95
CA GLY A 420 -1.30 -8.05 -10.55
C GLY A 420 -1.67 -7.33 -9.26
N PHE A 421 -1.17 -7.79 -8.11
CA PHE A 421 -1.39 -7.17 -6.80
C PHE A 421 -0.40 -7.68 -5.75
N ILE A 422 -0.33 -6.98 -4.62
CA ILE A 422 0.24 -7.48 -3.35
C ILE A 422 -0.86 -7.74 -2.33
N LYS A 423 -0.64 -8.70 -1.43
CA LYS A 423 -1.56 -8.96 -0.32
C LYS A 423 -1.25 -8.03 0.84
N GLU A 424 -2.27 -7.32 1.33
CA GLU A 424 -2.20 -6.47 2.51
C GLU A 424 -3.25 -6.97 3.52
N GLY A 425 -2.83 -7.86 4.43
CA GLY A 425 -3.73 -8.57 5.34
C GLY A 425 -4.70 -9.48 4.58
N LYS A 426 -6.00 -9.16 4.63
CA LYS A 426 -7.05 -9.92 3.91
C LYS A 426 -7.39 -9.34 2.53
N ASN A 427 -6.92 -8.13 2.25
CA ASN A 427 -7.24 -7.42 1.02
C ASN A 427 -6.08 -7.53 0.03
N ASN A 428 -6.41 -7.34 -1.25
CA ASN A 428 -5.44 -7.19 -2.31
C ASN A 428 -5.27 -5.71 -2.63
N LYS A 429 -4.06 -5.28 -2.95
CA LYS A 429 -3.72 -3.89 -3.25
C LYS A 429 -2.90 -3.84 -4.53
N LEU A 430 -3.29 -2.96 -5.45
CA LEU A 430 -2.48 -2.68 -6.65
C LEU A 430 -1.23 -1.91 -6.24
N ARG A 431 -0.08 -2.33 -6.74
CA ARG A 431 1.15 -1.53 -6.65
C ARG A 431 1.15 -0.44 -7.74
N ALA A 432 2.05 0.53 -7.65
CA ALA A 432 2.19 1.54 -8.69
C ALA A 432 2.48 0.93 -10.07
N SER A 433 3.31 -0.11 -10.14
CA SER A 433 3.57 -0.86 -11.38
C SER A 433 2.34 -1.52 -11.98
N ASP A 434 1.44 -2.06 -11.15
CA ASP A 434 0.18 -2.63 -11.62
C ASP A 434 -0.71 -1.53 -12.22
N ILE A 435 -0.87 -0.40 -11.51
CA ILE A 435 -1.64 0.76 -11.97
C ILE A 435 -1.07 1.29 -13.30
N LYS A 436 0.26 1.51 -13.35
CA LYS A 436 0.97 2.04 -14.52
C LYS A 436 0.83 1.12 -15.73
N ARG A 437 0.92 -0.20 -15.54
CA ARG A 437 0.69 -1.20 -16.60
C ARG A 437 -0.71 -1.13 -17.15
N ILE A 438 -1.73 -1.10 -16.29
CA ILE A 438 -3.13 -1.03 -16.72
C ILE A 438 -3.40 0.28 -17.46
N ALA A 439 -2.95 1.42 -16.91
CA ALA A 439 -3.13 2.73 -17.51
C ALA A 439 -2.43 2.83 -18.88
N ASP A 440 -1.17 2.40 -18.98
CA ASP A 440 -0.44 2.38 -20.26
C ASP A 440 -1.13 1.49 -21.30
N THR A 441 -1.61 0.31 -20.89
CA THR A 441 -2.32 -0.63 -21.77
C THR A 441 -3.61 -0.02 -22.30
N PHE A 442 -4.35 0.70 -21.45
CA PHE A 442 -5.54 1.45 -21.83
C PHE A 442 -5.20 2.60 -22.80
N ILE A 443 -4.22 3.44 -22.45
CA ILE A 443 -3.82 4.62 -23.23
C ILE A 443 -3.31 4.23 -24.61
N LYS A 444 -2.50 3.16 -24.71
CA LYS A 444 -1.96 2.65 -25.98
C LYS A 444 -2.94 1.76 -26.73
N ARG A 445 -3.99 1.29 -26.05
CA ARG A 445 -4.99 0.35 -26.57
C ARG A 445 -4.37 -0.91 -27.17
N GLU A 446 -3.45 -1.53 -26.43
CA GLU A 446 -2.68 -2.69 -26.89
C GLU A 446 -3.28 -4.03 -26.43
N SER A 447 -3.15 -5.06 -27.28
CA SER A 447 -3.46 -6.46 -26.91
C SER A 447 -2.20 -7.14 -26.41
N VAL A 448 -2.21 -7.57 -25.14
CA VAL A 448 -1.09 -8.20 -24.46
C VAL A 448 -1.50 -9.63 -24.09
N PRO A 449 -0.74 -10.68 -24.49
CA PRO A 449 -1.07 -12.06 -24.16
C PRO A 449 -1.40 -12.25 -22.68
N LYS A 450 -2.48 -12.99 -22.40
CA LYS A 450 -3.01 -13.27 -21.04
C LYS A 450 -3.40 -12.06 -20.18
N PHE A 451 -3.32 -10.83 -20.70
CA PHE A 451 -3.58 -9.61 -19.94
C PHE A 451 -4.62 -8.69 -20.60
N SER A 452 -4.57 -8.47 -21.91
CA SER A 452 -5.54 -7.61 -22.60
C SER A 452 -5.83 -8.04 -24.03
N ARG A 453 -7.01 -7.66 -24.52
CA ARG A 453 -7.40 -7.87 -25.92
C ARG A 453 -8.32 -6.77 -26.42
N VAL A 454 -8.06 -6.29 -27.63
CA VAL A 454 -8.96 -5.42 -28.37
C VAL A 454 -9.98 -6.30 -29.11
N VAL A 455 -11.24 -6.25 -28.68
CA VAL A 455 -12.31 -7.14 -29.15
C VAL A 455 -13.23 -6.40 -30.11
N SER A 456 -13.42 -6.96 -31.30
CA SER A 456 -14.32 -6.36 -32.29
C SER A 456 -15.79 -6.44 -31.86
N ARG A 457 -16.60 -5.46 -32.30
CA ARG A 457 -18.05 -5.48 -32.04
C ARG A 457 -18.74 -6.74 -32.59
N GLU A 458 -18.29 -7.26 -33.73
CA GLU A 458 -18.87 -8.49 -34.30
C GLU A 458 -18.58 -9.72 -33.44
N GLU A 459 -17.38 -9.80 -32.86
CA GLU A 459 -17.05 -10.87 -31.91
C GLU A 459 -17.92 -10.79 -30.65
N ILE A 460 -18.19 -9.58 -30.13
CA ILE A 460 -19.10 -9.37 -29.00
C ILE A 460 -20.53 -9.81 -29.36
N ARG A 461 -21.02 -9.46 -30.56
CA ARG A 461 -22.33 -9.93 -31.06
C ARG A 461 -22.39 -11.45 -31.15
N SER A 462 -21.33 -12.09 -31.65
CA SER A 462 -21.25 -13.56 -31.74
C SER A 462 -21.25 -14.26 -30.38
N ASN A 463 -20.88 -13.53 -29.33
CA ASN A 463 -20.91 -13.98 -27.93
C ASN A 463 -22.19 -13.53 -27.20
N ASP A 464 -23.27 -13.22 -27.92
CA ASP A 464 -24.56 -12.78 -27.37
C ASP A 464 -24.44 -11.56 -26.44
N TYR A 465 -23.53 -10.64 -26.78
CA TYR A 465 -23.20 -9.46 -25.98
C TYR A 465 -22.69 -9.80 -24.57
N ASN A 466 -22.25 -11.02 -24.31
CA ASN A 466 -21.65 -11.42 -23.04
C ASN A 466 -20.24 -10.85 -22.94
N LEU A 467 -20.01 -9.95 -21.99
CA LEU A 467 -18.74 -9.25 -21.80
C LEU A 467 -17.87 -9.88 -20.69
N ASN A 468 -18.16 -11.12 -20.28
CA ASN A 468 -17.38 -11.81 -19.25
C ASN A 468 -15.90 -11.93 -19.69
N ILE A 469 -14.99 -11.42 -18.87
CA ILE A 469 -13.57 -11.24 -19.22
C ILE A 469 -12.89 -12.53 -19.74
N PRO A 470 -13.06 -13.71 -19.09
CA PRO A 470 -12.46 -14.97 -19.56
C PRO A 470 -12.89 -15.44 -20.94
N ARG A 471 -13.95 -14.86 -21.54
CA ARG A 471 -14.33 -15.17 -22.92
C ARG A 471 -13.38 -14.56 -23.95
N TYR A 472 -12.66 -13.52 -23.56
CA TYR A 472 -11.84 -12.72 -24.47
C TYR A 472 -10.36 -12.72 -24.09
N VAL A 473 -10.07 -12.78 -22.79
CA VAL A 473 -8.72 -12.83 -22.24
C VAL A 473 -8.60 -14.10 -21.41
N ASP A 474 -7.85 -15.07 -21.91
CA ASP A 474 -7.49 -16.26 -21.13
C ASP A 474 -6.26 -15.95 -20.28
N SER A 475 -6.50 -15.60 -19.03
CA SER A 475 -5.45 -15.37 -18.03
C SER A 475 -5.11 -16.63 -17.25
N SER A 476 -5.75 -17.78 -17.51
CA SER A 476 -5.55 -19.00 -16.71
C SER A 476 -4.13 -19.55 -16.82
N GLU A 477 -3.69 -20.21 -15.74
CA GLU A 477 -2.47 -21.01 -15.82
C GLU A 477 -2.78 -22.27 -16.64
N ALA A 478 -1.82 -22.68 -17.46
CA ALA A 478 -1.95 -23.95 -18.15
C ALA A 478 -2.07 -25.06 -17.11
N ALA A 479 -2.98 -26.01 -17.34
CA ALA A 479 -3.09 -27.16 -16.46
C ALA A 479 -1.73 -27.89 -16.41
N GLU A 480 -1.30 -28.28 -15.22
CA GLU A 480 -0.09 -29.07 -15.09
C GLU A 480 -0.31 -30.43 -15.76
N HIS A 481 0.56 -30.75 -16.71
CA HIS A 481 0.52 -32.01 -17.44
C HIS A 481 1.75 -32.84 -17.10
N TRP A 482 1.57 -34.15 -16.97
CA TRP A 482 2.63 -35.12 -16.71
C TRP A 482 2.77 -36.02 -17.93
N ASP A 483 3.96 -36.09 -18.51
CA ASP A 483 4.24 -36.99 -19.62
C ASP A 483 4.45 -38.42 -19.11
N VAL A 484 3.65 -39.36 -19.65
CA VAL A 484 3.63 -40.75 -19.20
C VAL A 484 4.98 -41.44 -19.43
N TYR A 485 5.65 -41.18 -20.56
CA TYR A 485 6.94 -41.82 -20.85
C TYR A 485 8.01 -41.28 -19.90
N ALA A 486 8.08 -39.97 -19.73
CA ALA A 486 9.03 -39.31 -18.84
C ALA A 486 8.81 -39.73 -17.37
N SER A 487 7.57 -39.89 -16.92
CA SER A 487 7.29 -40.44 -15.58
C SER A 487 7.71 -41.90 -15.42
N MET A 488 7.70 -42.69 -16.48
CA MET A 488 8.11 -44.10 -16.45
C MET A 488 9.63 -44.28 -16.55
N PHE A 489 10.30 -43.50 -17.38
CA PHE A 489 11.70 -43.74 -17.79
C PHE A 489 12.65 -42.55 -17.63
N GLY A 490 12.14 -41.41 -17.18
CA GLY A 490 12.90 -40.18 -16.99
C GLY A 490 13.08 -39.37 -18.28
N GLY A 491 13.79 -38.26 -18.14
CA GLY A 491 14.01 -37.29 -19.21
C GLY A 491 12.87 -36.28 -19.34
N ILE A 492 13.22 -35.07 -19.77
CA ILE A 492 12.29 -33.94 -19.88
C ILE A 492 11.67 -33.94 -21.28
N PRO A 493 10.34 -33.90 -21.42
CA PRO A 493 9.68 -33.77 -22.72
C PRO A 493 10.12 -32.49 -23.45
N THR A 494 10.46 -32.61 -24.73
CA THR A 494 10.87 -31.46 -25.53
C THR A 494 9.78 -30.39 -25.60
N ALA A 495 8.50 -30.80 -25.58
CA ALA A 495 7.35 -29.89 -25.58
C ALA A 495 7.35 -28.94 -24.38
N GLU A 496 7.66 -29.42 -23.17
CA GLU A 496 7.73 -28.57 -21.96
C GLU A 496 8.94 -27.62 -21.99
N ILE A 497 10.04 -28.02 -22.63
CA ILE A 497 11.16 -27.12 -22.89
C ILE A 497 10.77 -25.99 -23.85
N GLU A 498 9.97 -26.27 -24.89
CA GLU A 498 9.53 -25.23 -25.83
C GLU A 498 8.62 -24.17 -25.19
N GLU A 499 7.96 -24.46 -24.06
CA GLU A 499 7.18 -23.47 -23.32
C GLU A 499 8.03 -22.31 -22.78
N LEU A 500 9.35 -22.51 -22.67
CA LEU A 500 10.33 -21.48 -22.29
C LEU A 500 10.81 -20.63 -23.49
N GLY A 501 10.03 -20.59 -24.58
CA GLY A 501 10.41 -19.98 -25.87
C GLY A 501 10.88 -18.52 -25.82
N GLU A 502 10.39 -17.70 -24.88
CA GLU A 502 10.89 -16.33 -24.69
C GLU A 502 12.37 -16.31 -24.32
N PHE A 503 12.81 -17.24 -23.45
CA PHE A 503 14.22 -17.40 -23.08
C PHE A 503 15.06 -17.91 -24.25
N TRP A 504 14.53 -18.82 -25.07
CA TRP A 504 15.26 -19.34 -26.24
C TRP A 504 15.37 -18.31 -27.36
N THR A 505 14.44 -17.36 -27.41
CA THR A 505 14.52 -16.22 -28.32
C THR A 505 15.60 -15.24 -27.86
N ALA A 506 15.69 -14.99 -26.55
CA ALA A 506 16.73 -14.13 -25.97
C ALA A 506 18.12 -14.79 -25.96
N PHE A 507 18.18 -16.11 -25.74
CA PHE A 507 19.40 -16.91 -25.56
C PHE A 507 19.45 -18.09 -26.55
N PRO A 508 19.67 -17.83 -27.86
CA PRO A 508 19.49 -18.83 -28.92
C PRO A 508 20.45 -20.02 -28.86
N ALA A 509 21.66 -19.84 -28.31
CA ALA A 509 22.64 -20.92 -28.16
C ALA A 509 22.53 -21.65 -26.80
N LEU A 510 21.92 -21.01 -25.79
CA LEU A 510 21.83 -21.57 -24.43
C LEU A 510 21.09 -22.90 -24.38
N LYS A 511 19.96 -23.03 -25.09
CA LYS A 511 19.17 -24.26 -25.11
C LYS A 511 20.00 -25.49 -25.50
N LYS A 512 20.84 -25.35 -26.53
CA LYS A 512 21.71 -26.44 -27.01
C LYS A 512 22.84 -26.75 -26.03
N ALA A 513 23.28 -25.78 -25.23
CA ALA A 513 24.30 -25.99 -24.21
C ALA A 513 23.77 -26.74 -22.97
N LEU A 514 22.48 -26.59 -22.66
CA LEU A 514 21.87 -27.15 -21.45
C LEU A 514 21.28 -28.55 -21.61
N PHE A 515 20.92 -28.96 -22.83
CA PHE A 515 20.17 -30.20 -23.06
C PHE A 515 20.86 -31.12 -24.06
N THR A 516 20.72 -32.43 -23.85
CA THR A 516 21.25 -33.46 -24.75
C THR A 516 20.48 -33.56 -26.08
N GLU A 517 21.18 -33.89 -27.17
CA GLU A 517 20.56 -34.27 -28.45
C GLU A 517 20.43 -35.81 -28.51
N SER A 518 19.20 -36.33 -28.33
CA SER A 518 18.94 -37.77 -28.20
C SER A 518 18.18 -38.38 -29.39
N GLY A 519 17.73 -37.57 -30.36
CA GLY A 519 16.95 -38.02 -31.53
C GLY A 519 15.55 -38.57 -31.19
N ILE A 520 15.16 -38.56 -29.92
CA ILE A 520 13.84 -38.89 -29.37
C ILE A 520 13.24 -37.61 -28.74
N PRO A 521 11.92 -37.53 -28.51
CA PRO A 521 11.28 -36.30 -28.02
C PRO A 521 11.53 -36.00 -26.52
N TYR A 522 12.58 -36.57 -25.92
CA TYR A 522 12.94 -36.46 -24.50
C TYR A 522 14.42 -36.12 -24.36
N VAL A 523 14.73 -35.11 -23.54
CA VAL A 523 16.09 -34.60 -23.33
C VAL A 523 16.50 -34.72 -21.87
N ASN A 524 17.80 -34.81 -21.61
CA ASN A 524 18.36 -34.70 -20.27
C ASN A 524 19.13 -33.40 -20.14
N VAL A 525 19.21 -32.88 -18.93
CA VAL A 525 20.14 -31.80 -18.60
C VAL A 525 21.56 -32.33 -18.82
N SER A 526 22.37 -31.63 -19.62
CA SER A 526 23.73 -32.04 -20.00
C SER A 526 24.82 -31.47 -19.09
N VAL A 527 24.43 -30.80 -18.01
CA VAL A 527 25.31 -30.09 -17.08
C VAL A 527 24.99 -30.48 -15.63
N ASP A 528 26.03 -30.56 -14.79
CA ASP A 528 25.85 -30.90 -13.37
C ASP A 528 25.28 -29.72 -12.57
N ASP A 529 25.73 -28.49 -12.88
CA ASP A 529 25.25 -27.26 -12.25
C ASP A 529 24.57 -26.35 -13.29
N ILE A 530 23.24 -26.43 -13.34
CA ILE A 530 22.39 -25.61 -14.21
C ILE A 530 22.63 -24.11 -13.99
N LYS A 531 22.80 -23.69 -12.73
CA LYS A 531 22.94 -22.27 -12.40
C LYS A 531 24.25 -21.73 -12.95
N SER A 532 25.35 -22.42 -12.68
CA SER A 532 26.68 -22.02 -13.18
C SER A 532 26.75 -22.09 -14.71
N ALA A 533 26.14 -23.10 -15.34
CA ALA A 533 26.09 -23.22 -16.79
C ALA A 533 25.32 -22.08 -17.47
N ILE A 534 24.18 -21.67 -16.90
CA ILE A 534 23.39 -20.54 -17.42
C ILE A 534 24.14 -19.22 -17.22
N LYS A 535 24.61 -18.91 -16.00
CA LYS A 535 25.27 -17.63 -15.70
C LYS A 535 26.56 -17.40 -16.48
N SER A 536 27.29 -18.46 -16.82
CA SER A 536 28.54 -18.37 -17.59
C SER A 536 28.35 -18.43 -19.11
N HIS A 537 27.12 -18.64 -19.60
CA HIS A 537 26.88 -18.81 -21.03
C HIS A 537 27.02 -17.48 -21.78
N PRO A 538 27.68 -17.44 -22.97
CA PRO A 538 27.91 -16.21 -23.72
C PRO A 538 26.65 -15.38 -24.01
N ASP A 539 25.51 -16.03 -24.30
CA ASP A 539 24.24 -15.30 -24.52
C ASP A 539 23.75 -14.57 -23.27
N VAL A 540 23.93 -15.18 -22.08
CA VAL A 540 23.50 -14.60 -20.80
C VAL A 540 24.45 -13.48 -20.38
N VAL A 541 25.76 -13.70 -20.51
CA VAL A 541 26.77 -12.66 -20.28
C VAL A 541 26.55 -11.47 -21.22
N GLY A 542 26.28 -11.72 -22.51
CA GLY A 542 25.99 -10.65 -23.47
C GLY A 542 24.71 -9.87 -23.15
N PHE A 543 23.71 -10.52 -22.56
CA PHE A 543 22.49 -9.88 -22.06
C PHE A 543 22.76 -8.99 -20.84
N GLU A 544 23.53 -9.48 -19.86
CA GLU A 544 23.94 -8.69 -18.70
C GLU A 544 24.81 -7.49 -19.11
N ASP A 545 25.76 -7.69 -20.05
CA ASP A 545 26.59 -6.62 -20.60
C ASP A 545 25.75 -5.55 -21.32
N ALA A 546 24.75 -5.97 -22.11
CA ALA A 546 23.84 -5.05 -22.79
C ALA A 546 23.00 -4.23 -21.79
N PHE A 547 22.49 -4.87 -20.74
CA PHE A 547 21.77 -4.19 -19.66
C PHE A 547 22.68 -3.18 -18.94
N ASN A 548 23.89 -3.60 -18.53
CA ASN A 548 24.86 -2.74 -17.86
C ASN A 548 25.27 -1.55 -18.74
N ALA A 549 25.43 -1.76 -20.04
CA ALA A 549 25.70 -0.69 -20.99
C ALA A 549 24.55 0.32 -21.07
N ALA A 550 23.30 -0.16 -21.14
CA ALA A 550 22.11 0.69 -21.20
C ALA A 550 21.92 1.55 -19.93
N PHE A 551 22.30 1.02 -18.76
CA PHE A 551 22.19 1.72 -17.47
C PHE A 551 23.47 2.44 -17.02
N SER A 552 24.58 2.33 -17.76
CA SER A 552 25.88 2.92 -17.40
C SER A 552 25.83 4.43 -17.13
N THR A 553 24.97 5.17 -17.85
CA THR A 553 24.81 6.63 -17.68
C THR A 553 23.67 7.02 -16.74
N PHE A 554 22.88 6.05 -16.26
CA PHE A 554 21.71 6.32 -15.43
C PHE A 554 22.05 6.98 -14.08
N PRO A 555 23.14 6.60 -13.36
CA PRO A 555 23.53 7.31 -12.13
C PRO A 555 23.87 8.80 -12.36
N ALA A 556 24.46 9.13 -13.51
CA ALA A 556 24.78 10.51 -13.86
C ALA A 556 23.50 11.31 -14.18
N PHE A 557 22.57 10.70 -14.93
CA PHE A 557 21.25 11.26 -15.19
C PHE A 557 20.46 11.53 -13.91
N LEU A 558 20.41 10.56 -12.98
CA LEU A 558 19.73 10.74 -11.69
C LEU A 558 20.37 11.85 -10.87
N LYS A 559 21.71 11.99 -10.89
CA LYS A 559 22.39 13.10 -10.22
C LYS A 559 21.98 14.45 -10.82
N GLU A 560 21.98 14.56 -12.14
CA GLU A 560 21.59 15.79 -12.84
C GLU A 560 20.14 16.18 -12.51
N GLU A 561 19.21 15.22 -12.57
CA GLU A 561 17.80 15.49 -12.34
C GLU A 561 17.47 15.70 -10.87
N LEU A 562 17.97 14.88 -9.94
CA LEU A 562 17.56 14.92 -8.53
C LEU A 562 18.45 15.79 -7.66
N ILE A 563 19.76 15.79 -7.89
CA ILE A 563 20.71 16.50 -7.04
C ILE A 563 20.97 17.90 -7.62
N ASP A 564 21.40 17.99 -8.87
CA ASP A 564 21.83 19.27 -9.44
C ASP A 564 20.63 20.24 -9.66
N ARG A 565 19.40 19.71 -9.71
CA ARG A 565 18.15 20.49 -9.86
C ARG A 565 17.23 20.48 -8.63
N MET A 566 17.70 20.00 -7.47
CA MET A 566 16.86 19.78 -6.27
C MET A 566 15.99 20.99 -5.86
N GLU A 567 16.51 22.22 -6.01
CA GLU A 567 15.81 23.45 -5.61
C GLU A 567 14.71 23.89 -6.59
N SER A 568 14.73 23.41 -7.83
CA SER A 568 13.86 23.89 -8.92
C SER A 568 13.05 22.80 -9.62
N ILE A 569 13.29 21.54 -9.26
CA ILE A 569 12.60 20.40 -9.85
C ILE A 569 11.10 20.44 -9.52
N GLU A 570 10.26 20.27 -10.54
CA GLU A 570 8.83 20.05 -10.34
C GLU A 570 8.61 18.61 -9.85
N ILE A 571 8.59 18.41 -8.53
CA ILE A 571 8.48 17.09 -7.88
C ILE A 571 7.29 16.29 -8.43
N SER A 572 6.15 16.95 -8.71
CA SER A 572 4.94 16.32 -9.24
C SER A 572 5.09 15.70 -10.64
N LYS A 573 6.15 16.05 -11.39
CA LYS A 573 6.45 15.51 -12.74
C LYS A 573 7.73 14.68 -12.78
N ALA A 574 8.62 14.84 -11.80
CA ALA A 574 9.94 14.24 -11.79
C ALA A 574 9.90 12.71 -11.92
N GLU A 575 9.05 12.02 -11.17
CA GLU A 575 8.90 10.56 -11.27
C GLU A 575 8.54 10.09 -12.69
N THR A 576 7.67 10.85 -13.38
CA THR A 576 7.28 10.54 -14.76
C THR A 576 8.46 10.69 -15.72
N VAL A 577 9.32 11.69 -15.50
CA VAL A 577 10.55 11.90 -16.28
C VAL A 577 11.52 10.73 -16.06
N LEU A 578 11.75 10.34 -14.80
CA LEU A 578 12.63 9.21 -14.47
C LEU A 578 12.10 7.87 -15.00
N SER A 579 10.79 7.63 -14.84
CA SER A 579 10.11 6.44 -15.36
C SER A 579 10.22 6.33 -16.89
N ALA A 580 10.06 7.46 -17.61
CA ALA A 580 10.21 7.50 -19.06
C ALA A 580 11.64 7.16 -19.51
N ASP A 581 12.67 7.66 -18.81
CA ASP A 581 14.08 7.33 -19.09
C ASP A 581 14.37 5.84 -18.85
N ILE A 582 13.88 5.26 -17.73
CA ILE A 582 13.97 3.82 -17.46
C ILE A 582 13.33 3.01 -18.60
N PHE A 583 12.14 3.41 -19.06
CA PHE A 583 11.43 2.69 -20.11
C PHE A 583 12.16 2.74 -21.46
N GLU A 584 12.78 3.87 -21.80
CA GLU A 584 13.57 3.98 -23.03
C GLU A 584 14.84 3.14 -22.94
N ARG A 585 15.52 3.11 -21.79
CA ARG A 585 16.71 2.24 -21.58
C ARG A 585 16.40 0.75 -21.72
N LEU A 586 15.21 0.33 -21.32
CA LEU A 586 14.79 -1.08 -21.34
C LEU A 586 14.16 -1.52 -22.66
N LYS A 587 13.91 -0.59 -23.59
CA LYS A 587 13.17 -0.86 -24.82
C LYS A 587 13.74 -2.00 -25.66
N ASP A 588 15.07 -2.10 -25.72
CA ASP A 588 15.80 -3.11 -26.50
C ASP A 588 16.41 -4.23 -25.64
N ILE A 589 16.05 -4.29 -24.34
CA ILE A 589 16.52 -5.33 -23.43
C ILE A 589 15.41 -6.38 -23.25
N PRO A 590 15.56 -7.60 -23.82
CA PRO A 590 14.51 -8.62 -23.76
C PRO A 590 14.32 -9.14 -22.32
N LEU A 591 13.19 -9.79 -22.05
CA LEU A 591 12.85 -10.45 -20.76
C LEU A 591 12.72 -9.54 -19.52
N ILE A 592 13.30 -8.35 -19.51
CA ILE A 592 13.18 -7.41 -18.38
C ILE A 592 11.82 -6.72 -18.43
N ASP A 593 11.03 -6.93 -17.38
CA ASP A 593 9.76 -6.25 -17.20
C ASP A 593 9.98 -4.80 -16.76
N LYS A 594 9.80 -3.85 -17.69
CA LYS A 594 9.94 -2.42 -17.43
C LYS A 594 9.05 -1.91 -16.28
N TYR A 595 7.89 -2.54 -16.05
CA TYR A 595 7.02 -2.15 -14.94
C TYR A 595 7.58 -2.60 -13.59
N ALA A 596 8.35 -3.70 -13.54
CA ALA A 596 9.09 -4.09 -12.34
C ALA A 596 10.19 -3.06 -12.03
N ALA A 597 10.90 -2.57 -13.05
CA ALA A 597 11.88 -1.49 -12.86
C ALA A 597 11.23 -0.18 -12.38
N PHE A 598 10.03 0.15 -12.88
CA PHE A 598 9.25 1.27 -12.37
C PHE A 598 8.80 1.07 -10.92
N GLN A 599 8.46 -0.15 -10.49
CA GLN A 599 8.13 -0.39 -9.09
C GLN A 599 9.31 -0.05 -8.16
N LEU A 600 10.53 -0.42 -8.56
CA LEU A 600 11.73 -0.10 -7.78
C LEU A 600 11.95 1.42 -7.67
N LEU A 601 11.65 2.17 -8.73
CA LEU A 601 11.66 3.63 -8.68
C LEU A 601 10.60 4.15 -7.69
N ASP A 602 9.35 3.70 -7.80
CA ASP A 602 8.22 4.13 -6.95
C ASP A 602 8.45 3.82 -5.47
N ASP A 603 9.01 2.64 -5.15
CA ASP A 603 9.35 2.22 -3.79
C ASP A 603 10.33 3.21 -3.12
N ASP A 604 11.33 3.70 -3.86
CA ASP A 604 12.30 4.70 -3.38
C ASP A 604 11.77 6.15 -3.50
N TRP A 605 10.89 6.41 -4.46
CA TRP A 605 10.41 7.75 -4.83
C TRP A 605 9.75 8.48 -3.67
N THR A 606 8.95 7.77 -2.87
CA THR A 606 8.24 8.37 -1.72
C THR A 606 9.22 9.05 -0.74
N GLY A 607 10.38 8.43 -0.48
CA GLY A 607 11.40 9.01 0.38
C GLY A 607 12.08 10.21 -0.28
N ILE A 608 12.43 10.07 -1.57
CA ILE A 608 13.09 11.11 -2.37
C ILE A 608 12.20 12.36 -2.47
N SER A 609 10.90 12.20 -2.76
CA SER A 609 9.97 13.31 -2.93
C SER A 609 9.78 14.09 -1.63
N ILE A 610 9.71 13.40 -0.49
CA ILE A 610 9.61 14.03 0.83
C ILE A 610 10.88 14.84 1.13
N ASP A 611 12.07 14.29 0.86
CA ASP A 611 13.30 15.02 1.11
C ASP A 611 13.44 16.23 0.17
N LEU A 612 13.08 16.09 -1.11
CA LEU A 612 13.05 17.19 -2.07
C LEU A 612 12.07 18.30 -1.62
N GLU A 613 10.91 17.93 -1.10
CA GLU A 613 9.93 18.88 -0.53
C GLU A 613 10.55 19.68 0.62
N VAL A 614 11.25 19.02 1.54
CA VAL A 614 11.94 19.67 2.67
C VAL A 614 13.07 20.59 2.17
N LEU A 615 13.87 20.14 1.20
CA LEU A 615 14.97 20.95 0.66
C LEU A 615 14.47 22.21 -0.06
N GLN A 616 13.33 22.14 -0.74
CA GLN A 616 12.74 23.29 -1.42
C GLN A 616 12.14 24.31 -0.45
N THR A 617 11.75 23.90 0.77
CA THR A 617 11.10 24.80 1.72
C THR A 617 11.99 25.26 2.86
N GLU A 618 12.80 24.38 3.40
CA GLU A 618 13.72 24.65 4.51
C GLU A 618 15.13 25.00 4.02
N GLY A 619 15.44 24.70 2.75
CA GLY A 619 16.72 24.96 2.12
C GLY A 619 17.76 23.86 2.36
N PHE A 620 18.92 23.98 1.70
CA PHE A 620 19.97 22.94 1.75
C PHE A 620 20.54 22.68 3.15
N SER A 621 20.44 23.65 4.08
CA SER A 621 20.87 23.48 5.48
C SER A 621 20.14 22.35 6.20
N ALA A 622 18.92 22.00 5.78
CA ALA A 622 18.14 20.89 6.32
C ALA A 622 18.87 19.53 6.24
N THR A 623 19.83 19.38 5.31
CA THR A 623 20.70 18.18 5.24
C THR A 623 21.63 18.02 6.43
N LYS A 624 21.83 19.09 7.21
CA LYS A 624 22.74 19.19 8.34
C LYS A 624 22.00 19.31 9.68
N GLU A 625 20.71 19.02 9.67
CA GLU A 625 19.86 19.12 10.86
C GLU A 625 19.48 17.74 11.39
N VAL A 626 19.15 17.70 12.68
CA VAL A 626 18.74 16.49 13.39
C VAL A 626 17.51 16.77 14.25
N ASP A 627 16.63 15.78 14.32
CA ASP A 627 15.40 15.84 15.10
C ASP A 627 15.48 14.96 16.35
N PRO A 628 14.82 15.35 17.46
CA PRO A 628 14.62 14.46 18.60
C PRO A 628 13.89 13.18 18.18
N ASN A 629 14.44 12.01 18.50
CA ASN A 629 13.76 10.75 18.28
C ASN A 629 12.73 10.51 19.40
N LEU A 630 11.44 10.73 19.13
CA LEU A 630 10.39 10.58 20.13
C LEU A 630 9.77 9.18 20.04
N VAL A 631 9.88 8.41 21.11
CA VAL A 631 9.29 7.07 21.22
C VAL A 631 8.23 7.02 22.31
N ILE A 632 7.18 6.24 22.08
CA ILE A 632 6.12 6.03 23.07
C ILE A 632 6.55 4.90 24.02
N LYS A 633 6.74 5.24 25.31
CA LYS A 633 7.01 4.25 26.37
C LYS A 633 5.88 4.24 27.40
N LYS A 634 5.54 3.05 27.89
CA LYS A 634 4.60 2.91 29.00
C LYS A 634 5.27 3.29 30.31
N LYS A 635 4.79 4.37 30.93
CA LYS A 635 5.18 4.78 32.28
C LYS A 635 3.92 4.86 33.14
N ASP A 636 3.91 4.12 34.25
CA ASP A 636 2.76 4.04 35.17
C ASP A 636 1.44 3.62 34.49
N GLY A 637 1.51 2.75 33.49
CA GLY A 637 0.34 2.26 32.74
C GLY A 637 -0.24 3.27 31.73
N LYS A 638 0.44 4.39 31.49
CA LYS A 638 0.08 5.38 30.45
C LYS A 638 1.19 5.48 29.42
N ASP A 639 0.80 5.70 28.18
CA ASP A 639 1.70 5.99 27.08
C ASP A 639 2.25 7.42 27.25
N GLN A 640 3.58 7.55 27.33
CA GLN A 640 4.27 8.83 27.41
C GLN A 640 5.35 8.90 26.33
N GLU A 641 5.43 10.05 25.64
CA GLU A 641 6.52 10.33 24.72
C GLU A 641 7.81 10.60 25.49
N VAL A 642 8.84 9.84 25.18
CA VAL A 642 10.17 9.99 25.75
C VAL A 642 11.14 10.14 24.58
N GLN A 643 12.03 11.11 24.66
CA GLN A 643 13.11 11.23 23.70
C GLN A 643 14.12 10.09 23.90
N GLU A 644 14.36 9.30 22.86
CA GLU A 644 15.34 8.22 22.81
C GLU A 644 16.35 8.48 21.67
N GLY A 645 17.28 9.39 21.93
CA GLY A 645 18.32 9.77 20.96
C GLY A 645 17.87 10.81 19.94
N TRP A 646 18.49 10.76 18.77
CA TRP A 646 18.27 11.68 17.66
C TRP A 646 18.10 10.89 16.36
N VAL A 647 17.36 11.47 15.43
CA VAL A 647 17.29 11.02 14.04
C VAL A 647 17.74 12.16 13.13
N GLY A 648 18.24 11.85 11.94
CA GLY A 648 18.59 12.88 10.98
C GLY A 648 17.33 13.48 10.38
N HIS A 649 17.36 14.78 10.12
CA HIS A 649 16.22 15.49 9.54
C HIS A 649 15.99 15.04 8.08
N ILE A 650 17.07 15.03 7.27
CA ILE A 650 17.11 14.39 5.96
C ILE A 650 18.08 13.21 5.95
N ILE A 651 19.32 13.39 6.42
CA ILE A 651 20.36 12.38 6.27
C ILE A 651 20.26 11.30 7.36
N PRO A 652 20.01 10.01 7.03
CA PRO A 652 19.85 8.97 8.04
C PRO A 652 21.12 8.76 8.88
N PHE A 653 20.94 8.53 10.19
CA PHE A 653 22.06 8.24 11.11
C PHE A 653 22.83 7.00 10.68
N ASP A 654 22.13 5.93 10.31
CA ASP A 654 22.74 4.66 9.88
C ASP A 654 23.63 4.85 8.63
N LEU A 655 23.22 5.76 7.73
CA LEU A 655 24.01 6.08 6.54
C LEU A 655 25.30 6.82 6.91
N VAL A 656 25.23 7.79 7.82
CA VAL A 656 26.42 8.52 8.31
C VAL A 656 27.35 7.57 9.09
N GLN A 657 26.78 6.68 9.89
CA GLN A 657 27.52 5.68 10.64
C GLN A 657 28.27 4.72 9.72
N ALA A 658 27.59 4.17 8.72
CA ALA A 658 28.19 3.26 7.75
C ALA A 658 29.24 3.92 6.84
N THR A 659 29.17 5.24 6.61
CA THR A 659 30.02 5.91 5.61
C THR A 659 31.14 6.77 6.21
N LEU A 660 30.83 7.58 7.22
CA LEU A 660 31.77 8.55 7.81
C LEU A 660 32.30 8.10 9.17
N LEU A 661 31.57 7.24 9.88
CA LEU A 661 31.92 6.71 11.21
C LEU A 661 32.06 5.18 11.20
N SER A 662 32.51 4.61 10.06
CA SER A 662 32.54 3.16 9.85
C SER A 662 33.39 2.45 10.91
N ALA A 663 34.51 3.04 11.31
CA ALA A 663 35.38 2.46 12.34
C ALA A 663 34.69 2.28 13.70
N GLU A 664 33.92 3.27 14.16
CA GLU A 664 33.14 3.14 15.40
C GLU A 664 31.98 2.16 15.25
N THR A 665 31.36 2.13 14.07
CA THR A 665 30.24 1.25 13.74
C THR A 665 30.71 -0.21 13.72
N ASP A 666 31.82 -0.50 13.05
CA ASP A 666 32.43 -1.83 12.98
C ASP A 666 32.87 -2.33 14.36
N GLU A 667 33.40 -1.44 15.21
CA GLU A 667 33.75 -1.79 16.59
C GLU A 667 32.50 -2.17 17.41
N LEU A 668 31.39 -1.45 17.24
CA LEU A 668 30.12 -1.76 17.90
C LEU A 668 29.55 -3.09 17.41
N HIS A 669 29.49 -3.30 16.09
CA HIS A 669 29.04 -4.56 15.49
C HIS A 669 29.91 -5.75 15.92
N GLY A 670 31.22 -5.55 16.08
CA GLY A 670 32.12 -6.58 16.61
C GLY A 670 31.78 -6.99 18.05
N LEU A 671 31.42 -6.03 18.91
CA LEU A 671 30.97 -6.31 20.28
C LEU A 671 29.60 -7.00 20.30
N GLU A 672 28.68 -6.58 19.44
CA GLU A 672 27.34 -7.20 19.31
C GLU A 672 27.43 -8.63 18.80
N SER A 673 28.29 -8.88 17.80
CA SER A 673 28.58 -10.23 17.30
C SER A 673 29.16 -11.11 18.40
N ARG A 674 30.15 -10.60 19.15
CA ARG A 674 30.71 -11.30 20.31
C ARG A 674 29.65 -11.61 21.37
N LEU A 675 28.73 -10.67 21.63
CA LEU A 675 27.65 -10.89 22.59
C LEU A 675 26.69 -12.01 22.13
N ALA A 676 26.42 -12.09 20.83
CA ALA A 676 25.55 -13.10 20.22
C ALA A 676 26.17 -14.51 20.22
N GLU A 677 27.50 -14.62 20.28
CA GLU A 677 28.22 -15.91 20.36
C GLU A 677 28.22 -16.54 21.77
N ILE A 678 28.14 -15.71 22.83
CA ILE A 678 28.24 -16.17 24.23
C ILE A 678 27.20 -17.27 24.60
N PRO A 679 25.92 -17.21 24.17
CA PRO A 679 24.96 -18.28 24.42
C PRO A 679 25.40 -19.65 23.91
N SER A 680 25.96 -19.74 22.70
CA SER A 680 26.46 -21.01 22.15
C SER A 680 27.68 -21.54 22.92
N GLU A 681 28.49 -20.67 23.52
CA GLU A 681 29.55 -21.10 24.42
C GLU A 681 29.03 -21.63 25.76
N TYR A 682 27.91 -21.09 26.28
CA TYR A 682 27.24 -21.70 27.44
C TYR A 682 26.69 -23.08 27.11
N GLU A 683 26.04 -23.25 25.96
CA GLU A 683 25.55 -24.56 25.48
C GLU A 683 26.69 -25.57 25.36
N SER A 684 27.81 -25.18 24.73
CA SER A 684 28.99 -26.05 24.62
C SER A 684 29.54 -26.48 26.00
N ILE A 685 29.49 -25.61 27.01
CA ILE A 685 29.93 -25.98 28.36
C ILE A 685 28.91 -26.92 29.04
N LEU A 686 27.61 -26.74 28.80
CA LEU A 686 26.57 -27.66 29.29
C LEU A 686 26.69 -29.05 28.68
N ASP A 687 27.04 -29.15 27.40
CA ASP A 687 27.29 -30.41 26.70
C ASP A 687 28.58 -31.10 27.16
N GLU A 688 29.58 -30.33 27.58
CA GLU A 688 30.82 -30.85 28.19
C GLU A 688 30.59 -31.41 29.62
N MET A 689 29.49 -31.06 30.31
CA MET A 689 29.18 -31.55 31.65
C MET A 689 28.58 -32.98 31.61
N THR A 690 29.08 -33.86 32.46
CA THR A 690 28.50 -35.20 32.62
C THR A 690 27.15 -35.15 33.36
N GLU A 691 26.37 -36.23 33.31
CA GLU A 691 25.09 -36.30 34.05
C GLU A 691 25.30 -36.21 35.58
N GLU A 692 26.42 -36.74 36.10
CA GLU A 692 26.80 -36.58 37.52
C GLU A 692 27.17 -35.12 37.85
N ASP A 693 27.86 -34.41 36.93
CA ASP A 693 28.16 -32.99 37.09
C ASP A 693 26.88 -32.16 37.15
N LYS A 694 25.92 -32.41 36.26
CA LYS A 694 24.63 -31.71 36.21
C LYS A 694 23.80 -31.95 37.47
N GLU A 695 23.77 -33.19 37.98
CA GLU A 695 23.08 -33.51 39.23
C GLU A 695 23.73 -32.80 40.44
N SER A 696 25.07 -32.73 40.45
CA SER A 696 25.83 -32.02 41.48
C SER A 696 25.70 -30.48 41.41
N CYS A 697 25.33 -29.95 40.24
CA CYS A 697 25.17 -28.53 39.92
C CYS A 697 23.71 -28.09 39.74
N ASN A 698 22.75 -28.85 40.26
CA ASN A 698 21.32 -28.48 40.34
C ASN A 698 21.11 -27.03 40.81
N ASP A 699 21.90 -26.59 41.79
CA ASP A 699 21.82 -25.26 42.39
C ASP A 699 22.42 -24.15 41.52
N VAL A 700 23.18 -24.53 40.49
CA VAL A 700 23.91 -23.64 39.57
C VAL A 700 23.19 -23.49 38.23
N LEU A 701 22.22 -24.35 37.92
CA LEU A 701 21.43 -24.35 36.70
C LEU A 701 20.01 -23.81 36.96
N THR A 702 19.31 -23.43 35.90
CA THR A 702 17.88 -23.11 35.91
C THR A 702 17.06 -24.35 36.27
N ASP A 703 15.79 -24.16 36.67
CA ASP A 703 14.88 -25.27 37.00
C ASP A 703 14.68 -26.24 35.82
N GLU A 704 14.87 -25.76 34.58
CA GLU A 704 14.81 -26.53 33.34
C GLU A 704 16.15 -27.18 32.96
N GLY A 705 17.25 -26.84 33.67
CA GLY A 705 18.59 -27.42 33.49
C GLY A 705 19.33 -26.92 32.24
N ASP A 706 18.80 -25.91 31.57
CA ASP A 706 19.22 -25.44 30.24
C ASP A 706 20.07 -24.17 30.26
N ALA A 707 20.24 -23.52 31.41
CA ALA A 707 21.03 -22.31 31.54
C ALA A 707 21.70 -22.18 32.92
N PHE A 708 22.82 -21.45 32.98
CA PHE A 708 23.53 -21.18 34.23
C PHE A 708 22.92 -20.00 35.01
N VAL A 709 22.90 -20.11 36.34
CA VAL A 709 22.52 -19.04 37.27
C VAL A 709 23.79 -18.33 37.77
N PRO A 710 24.12 -17.12 37.28
CA PRO A 710 25.44 -16.49 37.48
C PRO A 710 25.89 -16.34 38.94
N LYS A 711 24.94 -16.13 39.87
CA LYS A 711 25.25 -15.96 41.30
C LYS A 711 25.66 -17.26 41.98
N GLU A 712 25.07 -18.38 41.57
CA GLU A 712 25.32 -19.68 42.17
C GLU A 712 26.59 -20.32 41.59
N VAL A 713 26.94 -20.02 40.32
CA VAL A 713 28.24 -20.39 39.71
C VAL A 713 29.42 -19.96 40.58
N SER A 714 29.51 -18.66 40.93
CA SER A 714 30.59 -18.12 41.76
C SER A 714 30.64 -18.70 43.18
N LYS A 715 29.50 -19.17 43.70
CA LYS A 715 29.41 -19.79 45.03
C LYS A 715 29.91 -21.24 44.96
N LYS A 716 29.50 -21.98 43.93
CA LYS A 716 29.92 -23.36 43.70
C LYS A 716 31.43 -23.48 43.45
N ILE A 717 32.01 -22.56 42.68
CA ILE A 717 33.47 -22.49 42.47
C ILE A 717 34.22 -22.39 43.81
N LYS A 718 33.72 -21.60 44.79
CA LYS A 718 34.34 -21.47 46.12
C LYS A 718 34.21 -22.72 46.99
N GLU A 719 33.17 -23.51 46.75
CA GLU A 719 32.95 -24.80 47.42
C GLU A 719 33.86 -25.87 46.82
N LEU A 720 33.88 -26.00 45.49
CA LEU A 720 34.71 -26.94 44.75
C LEU A 720 36.21 -26.71 44.99
N LYS A 721 36.67 -25.46 45.15
CA LYS A 721 38.08 -25.15 45.50
C LYS A 721 38.55 -25.68 46.86
N LYS A 722 37.63 -26.11 47.74
CA LYS A 722 37.96 -26.75 49.02
C LYS A 722 38.18 -28.25 48.88
N ASP A 723 37.64 -28.85 47.82
CA ASP A 723 37.86 -30.24 47.44
C ASP A 723 39.01 -30.32 46.41
N ARG A 724 39.91 -31.29 46.57
CA ARG A 724 41.08 -31.48 45.68
C ARG A 724 40.98 -32.76 44.87
N SER A 725 39.81 -33.39 44.81
CA SER A 725 39.55 -34.51 43.92
C SER A 725 39.70 -34.10 42.44
N PRO A 726 40.20 -35.00 41.57
CA PRO A 726 40.32 -34.73 40.13
C PRO A 726 39.00 -34.27 39.48
N GLU A 727 37.88 -34.85 39.92
CA GLU A 727 36.53 -34.58 39.44
C GLU A 727 36.07 -33.16 39.81
N SER A 728 36.24 -32.76 41.08
CA SER A 728 35.94 -31.40 41.53
C SER A 728 36.81 -30.34 40.85
N VAL A 729 38.05 -30.67 40.47
CA VAL A 729 38.95 -29.77 39.72
C VAL A 729 38.48 -29.60 38.27
N ALA A 730 38.04 -30.67 37.61
CA ALA A 730 37.51 -30.62 36.25
C ALA A 730 36.22 -29.79 36.17
N LEU A 731 35.26 -30.05 37.06
CA LEU A 731 34.01 -29.28 37.16
C LEU A 731 34.26 -27.81 37.54
N CYS A 732 35.20 -27.56 38.46
CA CYS A 732 35.60 -26.18 38.79
C CYS A 732 36.17 -25.45 37.58
N THR A 733 36.90 -26.13 36.69
CA THR A 733 37.47 -25.53 35.47
C THR A 733 36.36 -25.14 34.48
N LEU A 734 35.35 -25.99 34.30
CA LEU A 734 34.18 -25.69 33.47
C LEU A 734 33.40 -24.48 34.02
N LEU A 735 33.12 -24.46 35.32
CA LEU A 735 32.43 -23.34 35.96
C LEU A 735 33.25 -22.04 35.95
N GLU A 736 34.58 -22.10 35.99
CA GLU A 736 35.44 -20.93 35.82
C GLU A 736 35.36 -20.35 34.40
N LYS A 737 35.18 -21.18 33.36
CA LYS A 737 34.84 -20.70 32.00
C LYS A 737 33.51 -19.95 32.01
N VAL A 738 32.48 -20.51 32.66
CA VAL A 738 31.15 -19.87 32.80
C VAL A 738 31.26 -18.53 33.54
N GLU A 739 31.98 -18.47 34.65
CA GLU A 739 32.20 -17.21 35.41
C GLU A 739 32.92 -16.15 34.55
N SER A 740 33.90 -16.57 33.75
CA SER A 740 34.58 -15.69 32.78
C SER A 740 33.62 -15.17 31.71
N LEU A 741 32.76 -16.04 31.16
CA LEU A 741 31.75 -15.65 30.17
C LEU A 741 30.70 -14.70 30.75
N VAL A 742 30.22 -14.94 31.97
CA VAL A 742 29.29 -14.04 32.68
C VAL A 742 29.90 -12.65 32.85
N LYS A 743 31.19 -12.60 33.20
CA LYS A 743 31.91 -11.33 33.36
C LYS A 743 32.08 -10.63 31.99
N SER A 744 32.48 -11.39 30.96
CA SER A 744 32.64 -10.89 29.60
C SER A 744 31.33 -10.36 29.04
N GLU A 745 30.23 -11.10 29.18
CA GLU A 745 28.88 -10.70 28.76
C GLU A 745 28.46 -9.38 29.41
N LYS A 746 28.67 -9.24 30.73
CA LYS A 746 28.35 -8.01 31.46
C LYS A 746 29.21 -6.83 31.01
N GLU A 747 30.51 -7.05 30.79
CA GLU A 747 31.44 -6.04 30.30
C GLU A 747 31.10 -5.61 28.86
N ILE A 748 30.82 -6.56 27.98
CA ILE A 748 30.42 -6.31 26.59
C ILE A 748 29.08 -5.56 26.54
N LYS A 749 28.06 -6.00 27.29
CA LYS A 749 26.77 -5.26 27.39
C LYS A 749 26.96 -3.82 27.86
N ALA A 750 27.86 -3.60 28.83
CA ALA A 750 28.19 -2.24 29.27
C ALA A 750 28.92 -1.43 28.20
N GLN A 751 29.86 -2.05 27.47
CA GLN A 751 30.58 -1.43 26.36
C GLN A 751 29.66 -1.08 25.19
N ILE A 752 28.78 -1.99 24.77
CA ILE A 752 27.77 -1.76 23.72
C ILE A 752 26.91 -0.57 24.11
N LYS A 753 26.37 -0.54 25.33
CA LYS A 753 25.55 0.59 25.80
C LYS A 753 26.32 1.92 25.78
N ALA A 754 27.57 1.92 26.23
CA ALA A 754 28.39 3.13 26.25
C ALA A 754 28.76 3.61 24.83
N LYS A 755 29.18 2.68 23.96
CA LYS A 755 29.59 2.98 22.58
C LYS A 755 28.40 3.34 21.70
N SER A 756 27.24 2.72 21.87
CA SER A 756 26.01 3.10 21.18
C SER A 756 25.60 4.55 21.49
N VAL A 757 25.63 4.96 22.77
CA VAL A 757 25.37 6.36 23.17
C VAL A 757 26.42 7.32 22.59
N ALA A 758 27.71 6.92 22.63
CA ALA A 758 28.79 7.73 22.07
C ALA A 758 28.67 7.87 20.55
N LEU A 759 28.32 6.79 19.84
CA LEU A 759 28.12 6.77 18.39
C LEU A 759 26.93 7.64 18.01
N GLN A 760 25.80 7.56 18.73
CA GLN A 760 24.65 8.45 18.54
C GLN A 760 25.04 9.94 18.68
N ALA A 761 25.77 10.29 19.74
CA ALA A 761 26.23 11.66 19.94
C ALA A 761 27.21 12.12 18.85
N LYS A 762 28.16 11.25 18.45
CA LYS A 762 29.12 11.52 17.39
C LYS A 762 28.44 11.66 16.02
N THR A 763 27.44 10.83 15.75
CA THR A 763 26.65 10.90 14.50
C THR A 763 25.91 12.22 14.40
N LYS A 764 25.27 12.64 15.49
CA LYS A 764 24.62 13.96 15.58
C LYS A 764 25.59 15.08 15.24
N ASP A 765 26.72 15.14 15.94
CA ASP A 765 27.76 16.16 15.73
C ASP A 765 28.33 16.11 14.30
N THR A 766 28.46 14.91 13.73
CA THR A 766 28.91 14.73 12.34
C THR A 766 27.92 15.32 11.34
N ILE A 767 26.61 15.09 11.52
CA ILE A 767 25.56 15.65 10.66
C ILE A 767 25.55 17.18 10.73
N GLU A 768 25.56 17.73 11.96
CA GLU A 768 25.53 19.19 12.19
C GLU A 768 26.75 19.92 11.61
N ASN A 769 27.85 19.21 11.34
CA ASN A 769 29.10 19.75 10.80
C ASN A 769 29.45 19.25 9.38
N LEU A 770 28.51 18.65 8.64
CA LEU A 770 28.77 18.21 7.26
C LEU A 770 29.19 19.38 6.36
N SER A 771 30.23 19.16 5.53
CA SER A 771 30.48 20.03 4.39
C SER A 771 29.38 19.84 3.32
N ASP A 772 29.19 20.83 2.45
CA ASP A 772 28.21 20.71 1.36
C ASP A 772 28.54 19.52 0.44
N GLU A 773 29.82 19.28 0.17
CA GLU A 773 30.29 18.14 -0.61
C GLU A 773 29.96 16.80 0.05
N GLN A 774 30.12 16.69 1.38
CA GLN A 774 29.77 15.49 2.12
C GLN A 774 28.25 15.26 2.14
N ALA A 775 27.46 16.33 2.33
CA ALA A 775 26.00 16.25 2.29
C ALA A 775 25.51 15.78 0.90
N LEU A 776 26.08 16.31 -0.19
CA LEU A 776 25.75 15.88 -1.56
C LEU A 776 26.12 14.41 -1.83
N ASP A 777 27.27 13.93 -1.33
CA ASP A 777 27.64 12.50 -1.44
C ASP A 777 26.67 11.61 -0.65
N LEU A 778 26.25 12.03 0.54
CA LEU A 778 25.27 11.30 1.34
C LEU A 778 23.89 11.29 0.69
N LEU A 779 23.44 12.39 0.08
CA LEU A 779 22.20 12.42 -0.70
C LEU A 779 22.28 11.45 -1.89
N LYS A 780 23.41 11.41 -2.61
CA LYS A 780 23.63 10.43 -3.68
C LYS A 780 23.56 8.99 -3.17
N LYS A 781 24.15 8.70 -2.00
CA LYS A 781 24.07 7.37 -1.37
C LYS A 781 22.69 7.04 -0.81
N LYS A 782 21.90 8.04 -0.42
CA LYS A 782 20.53 7.88 0.07
C LYS A 782 19.55 7.62 -1.08
N TRP A 783 19.62 8.41 -2.16
CA TRP A 783 18.60 8.40 -3.22
C TRP A 783 18.97 7.58 -4.43
N ILE A 784 20.24 7.61 -4.85
CA ILE A 784 20.66 7.06 -6.14
C ILE A 784 21.22 5.65 -5.97
N ALA A 785 22.09 5.43 -4.99
CA ALA A 785 22.74 4.12 -4.82
C ALA A 785 21.76 2.94 -4.62
N PRO A 786 20.72 3.04 -3.76
CA PRO A 786 19.77 1.93 -3.54
C PRO A 786 18.95 1.60 -4.79
N LEU A 787 18.48 2.62 -5.50
CA LEU A 787 17.74 2.47 -6.75
C LEU A 787 18.60 1.80 -7.82
N ILE A 788 19.84 2.25 -8.00
CA ILE A 788 20.80 1.67 -8.93
C ILE A 788 21.07 0.20 -8.57
N GLU A 789 21.37 -0.10 -7.31
CA GLU A 789 21.62 -1.47 -6.86
C GLU A 789 20.40 -2.38 -7.13
N SER A 790 19.19 -1.90 -6.85
CA SER A 790 17.96 -2.67 -7.04
C SER A 790 17.67 -2.92 -8.52
N ILE A 791 17.85 -1.91 -9.38
CA ILE A 791 17.68 -2.07 -10.84
C ILE A 791 18.70 -3.06 -11.41
N HIS A 792 19.94 -3.05 -10.94
CA HIS A 792 20.98 -3.98 -11.42
C HIS A 792 20.75 -5.44 -10.99
N LYS A 793 19.81 -5.72 -10.08
CA LYS A 793 19.39 -7.09 -9.72
C LYS A 793 18.30 -7.66 -10.64
N LEU A 794 17.74 -6.86 -11.56
CA LEU A 794 16.69 -7.33 -12.48
C LEU A 794 17.16 -8.45 -13.42
N PRO A 795 18.35 -8.37 -14.05
CA PRO A 795 18.89 -9.49 -14.85
C PRO A 795 19.01 -10.77 -14.03
N ASP A 796 19.60 -10.69 -12.84
CA ASP A 796 19.74 -11.84 -11.93
C ASP A 796 18.40 -12.50 -11.62
N THR A 797 17.35 -11.70 -11.39
CA THR A 797 15.99 -12.22 -11.12
C THR A 797 15.42 -12.98 -12.31
N VAL A 798 15.64 -12.51 -13.54
CA VAL A 798 15.23 -13.20 -14.77
C VAL A 798 16.01 -14.52 -14.94
N ILE A 799 17.31 -14.49 -14.68
CA ILE A 799 18.17 -15.67 -14.81
C ILE A 799 17.83 -16.72 -13.74
N ASP A 800 17.66 -16.31 -12.48
CA ASP A 800 17.26 -17.21 -11.40
C ASP A 800 15.85 -17.81 -11.64
N SER A 801 14.96 -17.07 -12.32
CA SER A 801 13.66 -17.61 -12.77
C SER A 801 13.83 -18.72 -13.81
N LEU A 802 14.70 -18.53 -14.80
CA LEU A 802 15.02 -19.56 -15.80
C LEU A 802 15.62 -20.80 -15.14
N VAL A 803 16.60 -20.61 -14.25
CA VAL A 803 17.24 -21.68 -13.46
C VAL A 803 16.18 -22.49 -12.71
N SER A 804 15.29 -21.81 -11.99
CA SER A 804 14.24 -22.45 -11.20
C SER A 804 13.26 -23.23 -12.06
N LYS A 805 12.86 -22.70 -13.23
CA LYS A 805 11.96 -23.39 -14.16
C LYS A 805 12.59 -24.68 -14.71
N ILE A 806 13.87 -24.64 -15.08
CA ILE A 806 14.57 -25.82 -15.60
C ILE A 806 14.78 -26.86 -14.50
N GLN A 807 15.17 -26.43 -13.30
CA GLN A 807 15.29 -27.32 -12.13
C GLN A 807 13.94 -27.95 -11.76
N ALA A 808 12.84 -27.21 -11.85
CA ALA A 808 11.51 -27.76 -11.64
C ALA A 808 11.19 -28.86 -12.66
N LEU A 809 11.49 -28.66 -13.95
CA LEU A 809 11.30 -29.68 -14.98
C LEU A 809 12.20 -30.90 -14.76
N GLN A 810 13.45 -30.69 -14.36
CA GLN A 810 14.36 -31.80 -14.02
C GLN A 810 13.82 -32.60 -12.84
N ASN A 811 13.45 -31.93 -11.74
CA ASN A 811 12.94 -32.57 -10.54
C ASN A 811 11.61 -33.30 -10.78
N LYS A 812 10.75 -32.75 -11.63
CA LYS A 812 9.48 -33.34 -12.02
C LYS A 812 9.65 -34.74 -12.62
N TYR A 813 10.72 -34.99 -13.38
CA TYR A 813 10.99 -36.28 -14.03
C TYR A 813 12.24 -36.99 -13.49
N ALA A 814 12.75 -36.58 -12.32
CA ALA A 814 13.97 -37.13 -11.74
C ALA A 814 13.76 -38.50 -11.11
N THR A 815 12.61 -38.73 -10.47
CA THR A 815 12.27 -40.03 -9.86
C THR A 815 11.27 -40.74 -10.77
N THR A 816 11.70 -41.85 -11.34
CA THR A 816 10.89 -42.58 -12.32
C THR A 816 10.15 -43.74 -11.67
N PHE A 817 8.98 -44.11 -12.20
CA PHE A 817 8.26 -45.29 -11.73
C PHE A 817 9.11 -46.56 -11.88
N PHE A 818 9.89 -46.67 -12.96
CA PHE A 818 10.79 -47.80 -13.17
C PHE A 818 11.86 -47.92 -12.07
N GLU A 819 12.49 -46.81 -11.68
CA GLU A 819 13.47 -46.81 -10.58
C GLU A 819 12.81 -47.14 -9.24
N VAL A 820 11.60 -46.64 -8.97
CA VAL A 820 10.86 -46.95 -7.74
C VAL A 820 10.55 -48.44 -7.67
N GLU A 821 10.05 -49.05 -8.75
CA GLU A 821 9.80 -50.50 -8.80
C GLU A 821 11.09 -51.31 -8.64
N GLN A 822 12.19 -50.86 -9.25
CA GLN A 822 13.49 -51.50 -9.07
C GLN A 822 13.95 -51.42 -7.60
N GLN A 823 13.84 -50.26 -6.97
CA GLN A 823 14.19 -50.07 -5.56
C GLN A 823 13.30 -50.89 -4.63
N ILE A 824 12.00 -50.99 -4.92
CA ILE A 824 11.07 -51.87 -4.20
C ILE A 824 11.58 -53.31 -4.30
N SER A 825 11.85 -53.79 -5.51
CA SER A 825 12.34 -55.16 -5.72
C SER A 825 13.67 -55.44 -5.03
N GLU A 826 14.62 -54.50 -5.08
CA GLU A 826 15.91 -54.60 -4.39
C GLU A 826 15.76 -54.59 -2.86
N THR A 827 14.85 -53.75 -2.35
CA THR A 827 14.55 -53.65 -0.91
C THR A 827 13.82 -54.89 -0.41
N GLU A 828 12.85 -55.39 -1.17
CA GLU A 828 12.14 -56.64 -0.91
C GLU A 828 13.11 -57.82 -0.86
N ALA A 829 14.03 -57.91 -1.83
CA ALA A 829 15.07 -58.93 -1.84
C ALA A 829 15.99 -58.83 -0.61
N THR A 830 16.38 -57.61 -0.22
CA THR A 830 17.21 -57.37 0.97
C THR A 830 16.48 -57.77 2.25
N LEU A 831 15.23 -57.34 2.41
CA LEU A 831 14.39 -57.66 3.58
C LEU A 831 14.13 -59.17 3.67
N SER A 832 13.85 -59.82 2.55
CA SER A 832 13.72 -61.27 2.45
C SER A 832 15.00 -61.98 2.93
N GLY A 833 16.18 -61.46 2.56
CA GLY A 833 17.47 -61.96 3.06
C GLY A 833 17.64 -61.76 4.58
N MET A 834 17.27 -60.60 5.12
CA MET A 834 17.34 -60.35 6.57
C MET A 834 16.41 -61.23 7.39
N ILE A 835 15.26 -61.65 6.83
CA ILE A 835 14.34 -62.59 7.50
C ILE A 835 14.98 -63.97 7.69
N ASP A 836 15.94 -64.37 6.84
CA ASP A 836 16.65 -65.65 6.99
C ASP A 836 17.51 -65.71 8.26
N ASP A 837 17.87 -64.57 8.83
CA ASP A 837 18.67 -64.48 10.06
C ASP A 837 17.80 -64.52 11.34
N LEU A 838 16.47 -64.59 11.22
CA LEU A 838 15.55 -64.64 12.37
C LEU A 838 15.28 -66.08 12.83
N GLU A 839 15.25 -66.29 14.15
CA GLU A 839 14.95 -67.58 14.78
C GLU A 839 13.63 -67.51 15.58
N GLY A 840 12.87 -68.61 15.61
CA GLY A 840 11.58 -68.68 16.31
C GLY A 840 11.07 -70.12 16.51
N ASN A 841 9.87 -70.26 17.09
CA ASN A 841 9.21 -71.57 17.19
C ASN A 841 8.65 -72.01 15.81
N GLU A 842 8.13 -73.24 15.72
CA GLU A 842 7.63 -73.80 14.45
C GLU A 842 6.61 -72.90 13.73
N PHE A 843 5.68 -72.29 14.47
CA PHE A 843 4.66 -71.41 13.89
C PHE A 843 5.25 -70.06 13.47
N ASP A 844 6.25 -69.56 14.19
CA ASP A 844 6.96 -68.34 13.82
C ASP A 844 7.71 -68.56 12.50
N MET A 845 8.43 -69.69 12.36
CA MET A 845 9.17 -70.01 11.13
C MET A 845 8.24 -70.21 9.91
N LEU A 846 7.05 -70.78 10.11
CA LEU A 846 6.03 -70.88 9.07
C LEU A 846 5.49 -69.49 8.67
N GLY A 847 5.26 -68.60 9.64
CA GLY A 847 4.82 -67.22 9.38
C GLY A 847 5.88 -66.40 8.64
N LEU A 848 7.15 -66.51 9.04
CA LEU A 848 8.27 -65.86 8.36
C LEU A 848 8.44 -66.39 6.92
N GLY A 849 8.28 -67.69 6.70
CA GLY A 849 8.32 -68.28 5.36
C GLY A 849 7.23 -67.76 4.43
N GLU A 850 6.01 -67.53 4.93
CA GLU A 850 4.92 -66.96 4.13
C GLU A 850 5.10 -65.46 3.89
N LEU A 851 5.60 -64.72 4.88
CA LEU A 851 5.95 -63.31 4.72
C LEU A 851 7.00 -63.10 3.63
N LYS A 852 8.03 -63.96 3.54
CA LYS A 852 9.02 -63.92 2.45
C LYS A 852 8.40 -64.12 1.06
N LYS A 853 7.40 -65.00 0.91
CA LYS A 853 6.72 -65.19 -0.38
C LYS A 853 5.94 -63.95 -0.80
N LEU A 854 5.30 -63.28 0.16
CA LEU A 854 4.56 -62.04 -0.09
C LEU A 854 5.49 -60.90 -0.49
N LEU A 855 6.70 -60.82 0.10
CA LEU A 855 7.72 -59.84 -0.26
C LEU A 855 8.37 -60.12 -1.63
N GLY A 856 8.49 -61.37 -2.07
CA GLY A 856 9.14 -61.73 -3.34
C GLY A 856 8.26 -61.58 -4.59
N GLY A 857 7.06 -61.01 -4.49
CA GLY A 857 6.18 -60.75 -5.62
C GLY A 857 5.63 -62.00 -6.34
N SER A 858 5.74 -63.20 -5.78
CA SER A 858 5.12 -64.40 -6.35
C SER A 858 3.69 -64.58 -5.85
N ALA A 859 2.75 -63.82 -6.43
CA ALA A 859 1.41 -64.33 -6.63
C ALA A 859 1.44 -65.16 -7.93
N GLU A 860 1.02 -66.43 -7.87
CA GLU A 860 0.86 -67.28 -9.07
C GLU A 860 0.05 -66.62 -10.19
#